data_AF-A0A3M1MPR6-F1
#
_entry.id   AF-A0A3M1MPR6-F1
#
_cell.length_a   1.000
_cell.length_b   1.000
_cell.length_c   1.000
_cell.angle_alpha   90.00
_cell.angle_beta   90.00
_cell.angle_gamma   90.00
#
_symmetry.space_group_name_H-M   'P 1'
#
loop_
_entity.id
_entity.type
_entity.pdbx_description
1 polymer ?
#
loop_
_entity_poly.entity_id
_entity_poly.type
_entity_poly.pdbx_seq_one_letter_code
_entity_poly.pdbx_strand_id
1 'polypeptide(L)'
;LVTRRAEQTGLNGALSETATWLSLPAGSLFERSSSSLALQRVNLLLTSVALALQRQGVADGWVDIADQFANYPVLLDGNGSIDSALLSSGLGLPGGDVQLLTNLADNLAAASVASQAFALANRAMLEVILAPELDAYLLALDGTFDIADAGYQANRGYLFDRMQDQGIPVPLHDWIPQRLLQHFLLGYGLNDPARWLDPPANFAAGLVRTDSTGSSTPADDPVIAAVLAGQQRVQAHLPLPADQLLPAGDNQARVRYYYASDLSHLDRADRLARSVLDDELNDELLIDLAKGIARAGMVRGWVPDDLLPYDPVFMIHSRMTNPVNQALALIEYGKGAGRWGRTADALSALAEAEQLLRDALTVKGAAFFNGTDAANFRELSNGYLAAGNIAAAIAVLQYLYVDIAVPVGDYRAYANAFSAGMPIADDLLAQGDTATALQVIDLMRQVAVNTPAETIAGSLSYKNRVFHMVETARRYALAGASQDALDLYYGPGMVEALRLNDGLANKTGSRTRVFMDDMAVALYLSGDKTGALGLLDTLTGLSRSWGYKQLAAEVAVMEAQSGGLQPQHASEPAVADLNALDLVFFKVPTDLFNLTVEETQIEALTYYVSNRNKPYVGLRLVEENQDVAALTALQLATDIARTIDPNLGKNILGGSARVEYGLAKIADLFVDLGREAEARSLLIEAEQDVDLMTDASMAAGSLAALADVWLRLGDGDRAAALLGQTGGSLSLDAYNVLLDAMLRTGASGAAGQLDAYAQLALSLYQPGVTSDSDLFEIAKHLRFAAGYAQDLGDQSLAVDLLSQARDVVLDIADPQDRLDKMVEWAAAWADIDEFDRAIDAARLAEQHFSTAGRNQALQAIGKVYALRDDLATGDVAVSDLDGDGRPDFFHPLLSQADMDASGLVLDDDMDGDGVPDAQDARPMYFDTGL
;
A
#
# COMPACT_ATOMS: atom_id res chain seq x y z
N LEU A 1 -0.36 -44.10 4.74
CA LEU A 1 -0.83 -45.46 4.37
C LEU A 1 -0.47 -46.54 5.39
N VAL A 2 0.81 -46.92 5.57
CA VAL A 2 1.22 -48.02 6.48
C VAL A 2 0.77 -47.77 7.93
N THR A 3 0.96 -46.57 8.45
CA THR A 3 0.53 -46.18 9.81
C THR A 3 -0.96 -46.43 10.03
N ARG A 4 -1.80 -45.97 9.09
CA ARG A 4 -3.25 -46.14 9.13
C ARG A 4 -3.67 -47.61 9.05
N ARG A 5 -3.01 -48.42 8.21
CA ARG A 5 -3.30 -49.86 8.14
C ARG A 5 -2.82 -50.63 9.37
N ALA A 6 -1.76 -50.15 10.03
CA ALA A 6 -1.26 -50.72 11.27
C ALA A 6 -2.24 -50.54 12.43
N GLU A 7 -3.05 -49.47 12.43
CA GLU A 7 -4.17 -49.29 13.37
C GLU A 7 -5.23 -50.41 13.27
N GLN A 8 -5.35 -51.05 12.11
CA GLN A 8 -6.36 -52.08 11.84
C GLN A 8 -5.83 -53.52 11.95
N THR A 9 -4.56 -53.76 11.58
CA THR A 9 -4.00 -55.11 11.37
C THR A 9 -2.69 -55.38 12.14
N GLY A 10 -2.16 -54.37 12.82
CA GLY A 10 -0.82 -54.39 13.43
C GLY A 10 0.30 -54.20 12.41
N LEU A 11 1.47 -53.73 12.86
CA LEU A 11 2.56 -53.25 11.98
C LEU A 11 3.06 -54.30 10.97
N ASN A 12 3.27 -55.54 11.39
CA ASN A 12 3.77 -56.61 10.50
C ASN A 12 2.72 -57.04 9.46
N GLY A 13 1.44 -57.05 9.83
CA GLY A 13 0.34 -57.30 8.90
C GLY A 13 0.22 -56.17 7.88
N ALA A 14 0.23 -54.92 8.37
CA ALA A 14 0.15 -53.72 7.56
C ALA A 14 1.26 -53.60 6.53
N LEU A 15 2.51 -53.93 6.87
CA LEU A 15 3.63 -53.92 5.94
C LEU A 15 3.46 -54.93 4.80
N SER A 16 3.09 -56.18 5.13
CA SER A 16 2.90 -57.24 4.12
C SER A 16 1.69 -56.97 3.22
N GLU A 17 0.59 -56.50 3.80
CA GLU A 17 -0.63 -56.17 3.07
C GLU A 17 -0.41 -54.94 2.18
N THR A 18 0.28 -53.90 2.67
CA THR A 18 0.61 -52.70 1.89
C THR A 18 1.53 -53.02 0.72
N ALA A 19 2.56 -53.85 0.92
CA ALA A 19 3.44 -54.25 -0.18
C ALA A 19 2.67 -55.04 -1.24
N THR A 20 1.80 -55.96 -0.83
CA THR A 20 0.95 -56.75 -1.76
C THR A 20 -0.03 -55.85 -2.51
N TRP A 21 -0.67 -54.91 -1.80
CA TRP A 21 -1.64 -53.97 -2.37
C TRP A 21 -1.02 -53.10 -3.46
N LEU A 22 0.23 -52.67 -3.25
CA LEU A 22 0.99 -51.83 -4.17
C LEU A 22 1.76 -52.63 -5.25
N SER A 23 1.60 -53.97 -5.31
CA SER A 23 2.37 -54.85 -6.21
C SER A 23 3.90 -54.73 -6.02
N LEU A 24 4.33 -54.52 -4.78
CA LEU A 24 5.72 -54.30 -4.39
C LEU A 24 6.31 -55.53 -3.67
N PRO A 25 7.63 -55.79 -3.80
CA PRO A 25 8.30 -56.81 -2.99
C PRO A 25 8.19 -56.53 -1.49
N ALA A 26 8.02 -57.56 -0.66
CA ALA A 26 7.73 -57.44 0.78
C ALA A 26 8.78 -56.67 1.63
N GLY A 27 9.96 -56.35 1.09
CA GLY A 27 11.01 -55.54 1.74
C GLY A 27 11.22 -54.14 1.17
N SER A 28 10.58 -53.79 0.05
CA SER A 28 10.87 -52.52 -0.63
C SER A 28 10.33 -51.30 0.12
N LEU A 29 9.30 -51.44 0.97
CA LEU A 29 8.75 -50.34 1.76
C LEU A 29 9.75 -49.68 2.73
N PHE A 30 10.89 -50.33 3.01
CA PHE A 30 11.97 -49.79 3.85
C PHE A 30 13.10 -49.12 3.05
N GLU A 31 13.07 -49.23 1.72
CA GLU A 31 14.05 -48.57 0.85
C GLU A 31 13.73 -47.07 0.76
N ARG A 32 14.76 -46.24 0.56
CA ARG A 32 14.52 -44.83 0.24
C ARG A 32 13.85 -44.75 -1.13
N SER A 33 12.81 -43.93 -1.29
CA SER A 33 12.11 -43.80 -2.57
C SER A 33 13.09 -43.43 -3.70
N SER A 34 14.09 -42.59 -3.43
CA SER A 34 15.14 -42.22 -4.40
C SER A 34 16.01 -43.38 -4.91
N SER A 35 16.00 -44.54 -4.23
CA SER A 35 16.83 -45.70 -4.55
C SER A 35 16.10 -46.85 -5.26
N SER A 36 14.78 -46.74 -5.44
CA SER A 36 13.95 -47.83 -5.96
C SER A 36 12.93 -47.32 -6.98
N LEU A 37 13.13 -47.66 -8.26
CA LEU A 37 12.27 -47.20 -9.35
C LEU A 37 10.81 -47.69 -9.18
N ALA A 38 10.61 -48.88 -8.63
CA ALA A 38 9.28 -49.41 -8.33
C ALA A 38 8.56 -48.55 -7.29
N LEU A 39 9.23 -48.18 -6.18
CA LEU A 39 8.66 -47.28 -5.18
C LEU A 39 8.40 -45.88 -5.73
N GLN A 40 9.28 -45.37 -6.60
CA GLN A 40 9.07 -44.05 -7.20
C GLN A 40 7.80 -44.00 -8.03
N ARG A 41 7.56 -45.00 -8.90
CA ARG A 41 6.34 -45.06 -9.71
C ARG A 41 5.09 -45.10 -8.85
N VAL A 42 5.11 -45.95 -7.82
CA VAL A 42 3.98 -46.08 -6.89
C VAL A 42 3.75 -44.78 -6.15
N ASN A 43 4.81 -44.14 -5.64
CA ASN A 43 4.69 -42.88 -4.91
C ASN A 43 4.14 -41.77 -5.82
N LEU A 44 4.69 -41.63 -7.03
CA LEU A 44 4.23 -40.64 -8.01
C LEU A 44 2.76 -40.84 -8.37
N LEU A 45 2.33 -42.08 -8.62
CA LEU A 45 0.94 -42.38 -8.92
C LEU A 45 0.02 -42.04 -7.75
N LEU A 46 0.38 -42.46 -6.53
CA LEU A 46 -0.41 -42.18 -5.33
C LEU A 46 -0.52 -40.68 -5.05
N THR A 47 0.55 -39.91 -5.25
CA THR A 47 0.51 -38.44 -5.17
C THR A 47 -0.44 -37.86 -6.21
N SER A 48 -0.45 -38.36 -7.45
CA SER A 48 -1.41 -37.91 -8.46
C SER A 48 -2.85 -38.23 -8.10
N VAL A 49 -3.12 -39.39 -7.49
CA VAL A 49 -4.46 -39.76 -7.01
C VAL A 49 -4.89 -38.84 -5.85
N ALA A 50 -4.01 -38.60 -4.87
CA ALA A 50 -4.29 -37.73 -3.73
C ALA A 50 -4.59 -36.29 -4.17
N LEU A 51 -3.85 -35.77 -5.16
CA LEU A 51 -4.09 -34.45 -5.74
C LEU A 51 -5.45 -34.36 -6.45
N ALA A 52 -5.83 -35.41 -7.19
CA ALA A 52 -7.14 -35.48 -7.84
C ALA A 52 -8.30 -35.49 -6.82
N LEU A 53 -8.12 -36.17 -5.68
CA LEU A 53 -9.09 -36.18 -4.57
C LEU A 53 -9.21 -34.81 -3.90
N GLN A 54 -8.09 -34.15 -3.61
CA GLN A 54 -8.08 -32.83 -2.99
C GLN A 54 -8.88 -31.82 -3.81
N ARG A 55 -8.80 -31.90 -5.15
CA ARG A 55 -9.59 -31.07 -6.07
C ARG A 55 -11.10 -31.33 -5.99
N GLN A 56 -11.52 -32.53 -5.60
CA GLN A 56 -12.94 -32.86 -5.36
C GLN A 56 -13.42 -32.37 -3.97
N GLY A 57 -12.59 -31.60 -3.24
CA GLY A 57 -12.90 -31.11 -1.91
C GLY A 57 -12.61 -32.11 -0.79
N VAL A 58 -11.85 -33.17 -1.07
CA VAL A 58 -11.42 -34.13 -0.04
C VAL A 58 -10.29 -33.50 0.78
N ALA A 59 -10.51 -33.31 2.08
CA ALA A 59 -9.57 -32.64 2.97
C ALA A 59 -8.23 -33.39 3.13
N ASP A 60 -8.28 -34.73 3.21
CA ASP A 60 -7.09 -35.58 3.29
C ASP A 60 -7.23 -36.78 2.35
N GLY A 61 -6.74 -36.61 1.11
CA GLY A 61 -6.77 -37.66 0.10
C GLY A 61 -5.98 -38.93 0.50
N TRP A 62 -5.01 -38.82 1.41
CA TRP A 62 -4.24 -39.99 1.85
C TRP A 62 -5.03 -40.89 2.79
N VAL A 63 -5.92 -40.30 3.60
CA VAL A 63 -6.86 -41.04 4.45
C VAL A 63 -7.87 -41.77 3.58
N ASP A 64 -8.46 -41.09 2.60
CA ASP A 64 -9.45 -41.69 1.70
C ASP A 64 -8.85 -42.85 0.90
N ILE A 65 -7.63 -42.68 0.36
CA ILE A 65 -6.90 -43.77 -0.31
C ILE A 65 -6.66 -44.95 0.66
N ALA A 66 -6.28 -44.66 1.92
CA ALA A 66 -6.01 -45.69 2.92
C ALA A 66 -7.26 -46.49 3.30
N ASP A 67 -8.41 -45.83 3.39
CA ASP A 67 -9.66 -46.45 3.85
C ASP A 67 -10.24 -47.43 2.81
N GLN A 68 -9.79 -47.37 1.55
CA GLN A 68 -10.21 -48.30 0.50
C GLN A 68 -9.51 -49.67 0.54
N PHE A 69 -8.46 -49.85 1.35
CA PHE A 69 -7.70 -51.11 1.46
C PHE A 69 -8.56 -52.36 1.67
N ALA A 70 -9.63 -52.24 2.47
CA ALA A 70 -10.49 -53.38 2.81
C ALA A 70 -11.46 -53.76 1.67
N ASN A 71 -11.86 -52.79 0.86
CA ASN A 71 -12.85 -52.96 -0.20
C ASN A 71 -12.19 -53.30 -1.55
N TYR A 72 -10.94 -52.88 -1.73
CA TYR A 72 -10.15 -53.09 -2.95
C TYR A 72 -8.80 -53.71 -2.56
N PRO A 73 -8.67 -55.05 -2.57
CA PRO A 73 -7.50 -55.75 -2.02
C PRO A 73 -6.23 -55.65 -2.88
N VAL A 74 -6.30 -55.01 -4.05
CA VAL A 74 -5.16 -54.76 -4.94
C VAL A 74 -5.33 -53.35 -5.53
N LEU A 75 -4.34 -52.46 -5.34
CA LEU A 75 -4.29 -51.15 -6.00
C LEU A 75 -3.69 -51.28 -7.41
N LEU A 76 -2.57 -51.98 -7.49
CA LEU A 76 -1.82 -52.21 -8.73
C LEU A 76 -1.77 -53.70 -9.02
N ASP A 77 -2.10 -54.09 -10.25
CA ASP A 77 -1.96 -55.49 -10.67
C ASP A 77 -0.48 -55.88 -10.88
N GLY A 78 -0.24 -57.14 -11.27
CA GLY A 78 1.12 -57.63 -11.54
C GLY A 78 1.81 -56.95 -12.74
N ASN A 79 1.08 -56.18 -13.54
CA ASN A 79 1.60 -55.41 -14.67
C ASN A 79 1.77 -53.92 -14.32
N GLY A 80 1.39 -53.50 -13.11
CA GLY A 80 1.45 -52.10 -12.66
C GLY A 80 0.27 -51.25 -13.13
N SER A 81 -0.81 -51.85 -13.65
CA SER A 81 -2.04 -51.13 -13.99
C SER A 81 -2.89 -50.92 -12.72
N ILE A 82 -3.51 -49.74 -12.61
CA ILE A 82 -4.35 -49.38 -11.47
C ILE A 82 -5.78 -49.90 -11.61
N ASP A 83 -6.39 -50.31 -10.50
CA ASP A 83 -7.81 -50.69 -10.47
C ASP A 83 -8.71 -49.46 -10.73
N SER A 84 -9.29 -49.37 -11.92
CA SER A 84 -10.18 -48.27 -12.29
C SER A 84 -11.51 -48.29 -11.53
N ALA A 85 -11.92 -49.43 -10.95
CA ALA A 85 -13.08 -49.51 -10.08
C ALA A 85 -12.81 -48.85 -8.72
N LEU A 86 -11.58 -48.92 -8.22
CA LEU A 86 -11.17 -48.16 -7.04
C LEU A 86 -11.26 -46.65 -7.31
N LEU A 87 -10.68 -46.18 -8.42
CA LEU A 87 -10.67 -44.75 -8.75
C LEU A 87 -12.10 -44.20 -8.93
N SER A 88 -12.95 -44.92 -9.65
CA SER A 88 -14.32 -44.49 -9.93
C SER A 88 -15.29 -44.71 -8.76
N SER A 89 -15.43 -45.95 -8.30
CA SER A 89 -16.47 -46.35 -7.34
C SER A 89 -16.00 -46.31 -5.89
N GLY A 90 -14.69 -46.48 -5.63
CA GLY A 90 -14.12 -46.39 -4.28
C GLY A 90 -13.84 -44.94 -3.87
N LEU A 91 -13.18 -44.19 -4.76
CA LEU A 91 -12.70 -42.82 -4.54
C LEU A 91 -13.60 -41.75 -5.15
N GLY A 92 -14.62 -42.14 -5.92
CA GLY A 92 -15.60 -41.20 -6.47
C GLY A 92 -15.07 -40.28 -7.56
N LEU A 93 -13.94 -40.61 -8.20
CA LEU A 93 -13.33 -39.72 -9.20
C LEU A 93 -14.14 -39.70 -10.51
N PRO A 94 -14.27 -38.53 -11.17
CA PRO A 94 -14.90 -38.40 -12.47
C PRO A 94 -14.23 -39.25 -13.55
N GLY A 95 -15.00 -39.62 -14.60
CA GLY A 95 -14.50 -40.48 -15.67
C GLY A 95 -13.24 -39.96 -16.40
N GLY A 96 -13.08 -38.63 -16.53
CA GLY A 96 -11.87 -38.02 -17.08
C GLY A 96 -10.63 -38.26 -16.22
N ASP A 97 -10.75 -38.11 -14.90
CA ASP A 97 -9.66 -38.33 -13.94
C ASP A 97 -9.29 -39.81 -13.85
N VAL A 98 -10.29 -40.68 -13.87
CA VAL A 98 -10.10 -42.13 -13.92
C VAL A 98 -9.29 -42.50 -15.16
N GLN A 99 -9.64 -41.96 -16.33
CA GLN A 99 -8.91 -42.23 -17.57
C GLN A 99 -7.46 -41.69 -17.51
N LEU A 100 -7.28 -40.46 -17.00
CA LEU A 100 -5.96 -39.84 -16.86
C LEU A 100 -5.04 -40.65 -15.94
N LEU A 101 -5.53 -41.01 -14.75
CA LEU A 101 -4.77 -41.76 -13.75
C LEU A 101 -4.50 -43.21 -14.19
N THR A 102 -5.43 -43.82 -14.94
CA THR A 102 -5.21 -45.14 -15.55
C THR A 102 -4.10 -45.08 -16.60
N ASN A 103 -4.17 -44.10 -17.51
CA ASN A 103 -3.11 -43.88 -18.51
C ASN A 103 -1.76 -43.57 -17.84
N LEU A 104 -1.75 -42.80 -16.75
CA LEU A 104 -0.55 -42.52 -15.98
C LEU A 104 0.03 -43.81 -15.37
N ALA A 105 -0.80 -44.66 -14.76
CA ALA A 105 -0.35 -45.93 -14.20
C ALA A 105 0.32 -46.82 -15.27
N ASP A 106 -0.31 -46.97 -16.43
CA ASP A 106 0.24 -47.75 -17.55
C ASP A 106 1.55 -47.15 -18.07
N ASN A 107 1.63 -45.82 -18.19
CA ASN A 107 2.85 -45.12 -18.62
C ASN A 107 3.98 -45.25 -17.57
N LEU A 108 3.67 -45.15 -16.28
CA LEU A 108 4.64 -45.34 -15.20
C LEU A 108 5.12 -46.80 -15.16
N ALA A 109 4.26 -47.78 -15.41
CA ALA A 109 4.65 -49.17 -15.55
C ALA A 109 5.62 -49.38 -16.73
N ALA A 110 5.42 -48.67 -17.84
CA ALA A 110 6.28 -48.71 -19.02
C ALA A 110 7.57 -47.88 -18.92
N ALA A 111 7.70 -46.98 -17.93
CA ALA A 111 8.93 -46.21 -17.72
C ALA A 111 10.12 -47.15 -17.50
N SER A 112 11.34 -46.74 -17.87
CA SER A 112 12.56 -47.55 -17.70
C SER A 112 13.57 -46.95 -16.73
N VAL A 113 13.44 -45.65 -16.44
CA VAL A 113 14.31 -44.86 -15.55
C VAL A 113 13.49 -43.86 -14.72
N ALA A 114 14.07 -43.40 -13.61
CA ALA A 114 13.44 -42.48 -12.66
C ALA A 114 13.02 -41.14 -13.30
N SER A 115 13.89 -40.55 -14.12
CA SER A 115 13.60 -39.27 -14.79
C SER A 115 12.42 -39.35 -15.76
N GLN A 116 12.27 -40.47 -16.47
CA GLN A 116 11.13 -40.71 -17.36
C GLN A 116 9.83 -40.86 -16.55
N ALA A 117 9.86 -41.63 -15.45
CA ALA A 117 8.70 -41.78 -14.57
C ALA A 117 8.28 -40.43 -13.96
N PHE A 118 9.26 -39.63 -13.53
CA PHE A 118 9.00 -38.30 -13.00
C PHE A 118 8.40 -37.36 -14.05
N ALA A 119 8.92 -37.34 -15.29
CA ALA A 119 8.37 -36.50 -16.36
C ALA A 119 6.90 -36.88 -16.69
N LEU A 120 6.60 -38.18 -16.75
CA LEU A 120 5.23 -38.67 -16.98
C LEU A 120 4.25 -38.26 -15.88
N ALA A 121 4.66 -38.42 -14.61
CA ALA A 121 3.85 -38.00 -13.47
C ALA A 121 3.71 -36.47 -13.42
N ASN A 122 4.79 -35.74 -13.68
CA ASN A 122 4.79 -34.29 -13.76
C ASN A 122 3.79 -33.79 -14.81
N ARG A 123 3.78 -34.40 -15.99
CA ARG A 123 2.84 -34.08 -17.09
C ARG A 123 1.39 -34.32 -16.68
N ALA A 124 1.11 -35.46 -16.07
CA ALA A 124 -0.24 -35.77 -15.59
C ALA A 124 -0.69 -34.80 -14.48
N MET A 125 0.20 -34.45 -13.54
CA MET A 125 -0.10 -33.48 -12.49
C MET A 125 -0.33 -32.07 -13.04
N LEU A 126 0.44 -31.63 -14.04
CA LEU A 126 0.17 -30.36 -14.74
C LEU A 126 -1.21 -30.35 -15.36
N GLU A 127 -1.60 -31.43 -16.05
CA GLU A 127 -2.93 -31.54 -16.64
C GLU A 127 -4.03 -31.53 -15.57
N VAL A 128 -3.84 -32.20 -14.42
CA VAL A 128 -4.77 -32.14 -13.28
C VAL A 128 -4.92 -30.71 -12.74
N ILE A 129 -3.82 -29.98 -12.63
CA ILE A 129 -3.78 -28.62 -12.05
C ILE A 129 -4.35 -27.60 -13.04
N LEU A 130 -3.93 -27.63 -14.29
CA LEU A 130 -4.15 -26.55 -15.26
C LEU A 130 -5.36 -26.75 -16.17
N ALA A 131 -5.81 -27.98 -16.40
CA ALA A 131 -6.96 -28.21 -17.29
C ALA A 131 -8.25 -27.52 -16.81
N PRO A 132 -8.62 -27.57 -15.51
CA PRO A 132 -9.83 -26.88 -15.04
C PRO A 132 -9.73 -25.36 -15.14
N GLU A 133 -8.55 -24.80 -14.85
CA GLU A 133 -8.29 -23.36 -14.96
C GLU A 133 -8.45 -22.88 -16.40
N LEU A 134 -7.89 -23.64 -17.35
CA LEU A 134 -8.05 -23.36 -18.77
C LEU A 134 -9.51 -23.51 -19.22
N ASP A 135 -10.21 -24.57 -18.78
CA ASP A 135 -11.63 -24.79 -19.10
C ASP A 135 -12.48 -23.61 -18.60
N ALA A 136 -12.27 -23.18 -17.35
CA ALA A 136 -12.97 -22.06 -16.73
C ALA A 136 -12.67 -20.73 -17.44
N TYR A 137 -11.40 -20.50 -17.79
CA TYR A 137 -10.97 -19.32 -18.55
C TYR A 137 -11.68 -19.23 -19.91
N LEU A 138 -11.72 -20.32 -20.67
CA LEU A 138 -12.37 -20.34 -21.98
C LEU A 138 -13.88 -20.17 -21.88
N LEU A 139 -14.52 -20.77 -20.87
CA LEU A 139 -15.94 -20.58 -20.58
C LEU A 139 -16.27 -19.14 -20.14
N ALA A 140 -15.35 -18.46 -19.45
CA ALA A 140 -15.52 -17.06 -19.07
C ALA A 140 -15.47 -16.13 -20.29
N LEU A 141 -14.58 -16.41 -21.25
CA LEU A 141 -14.48 -15.67 -22.51
C LEU A 141 -15.64 -15.95 -23.46
N ASP A 142 -16.06 -17.22 -23.54
CA ASP A 142 -17.20 -17.67 -24.33
C ASP A 142 -18.02 -18.68 -23.52
N GLY A 143 -19.11 -18.21 -22.93
CA GLY A 143 -20.02 -19.05 -22.13
C GLY A 143 -20.70 -20.19 -22.92
N THR A 144 -20.49 -20.26 -24.24
CA THR A 144 -20.96 -21.35 -25.10
C THR A 144 -19.86 -22.31 -25.54
N PHE A 145 -18.62 -22.13 -25.08
CA PHE A 145 -17.47 -22.97 -25.45
C PHE A 145 -17.69 -24.43 -25.01
N ASP A 146 -17.56 -25.36 -25.95
CA ASP A 146 -17.74 -26.79 -25.68
C ASP A 146 -16.43 -27.42 -25.19
N ILE A 147 -16.23 -27.45 -23.86
CA ILE A 147 -15.08 -28.10 -23.25
C ILE A 147 -15.03 -29.62 -23.50
N ALA A 148 -16.11 -30.25 -23.99
CA ALA A 148 -16.13 -31.66 -24.36
C ALA A 148 -15.73 -31.91 -25.83
N ASP A 149 -15.47 -30.86 -26.62
CA ASP A 149 -15.05 -30.99 -28.00
C ASP A 149 -13.74 -31.80 -28.14
N ALA A 150 -13.73 -32.75 -29.08
CA ALA A 150 -12.59 -33.65 -29.26
C ALA A 150 -11.34 -32.95 -29.82
N GLY A 151 -11.52 -31.89 -30.62
CA GLY A 151 -10.43 -31.04 -31.11
C GLY A 151 -9.80 -30.24 -29.98
N TYR A 152 -10.63 -29.62 -29.13
CA TYR A 152 -10.18 -28.94 -27.92
C TYR A 152 -9.39 -29.87 -27.00
N GLN A 153 -9.94 -31.04 -26.66
CA GLN A 153 -9.28 -32.00 -25.79
C GLN A 153 -7.91 -32.44 -26.34
N ALA A 154 -7.80 -32.62 -27.66
CA ALA A 154 -6.54 -32.94 -28.32
C ALA A 154 -5.54 -31.77 -28.26
N ASN A 155 -5.98 -30.54 -28.51
CA ASN A 155 -5.14 -29.34 -28.48
C ASN A 155 -4.66 -29.00 -27.07
N ARG A 156 -5.52 -29.17 -26.06
CA ARG A 156 -5.19 -29.05 -24.63
C ARG A 156 -4.12 -30.04 -24.22
N GLY A 157 -4.30 -31.32 -24.56
CA GLY A 157 -3.29 -32.35 -24.30
C GLY A 157 -1.96 -32.04 -25.00
N TYR A 158 -2.01 -31.57 -26.26
CA TYR A 158 -0.83 -31.15 -26.99
C TYR A 158 -0.10 -29.99 -26.30
N LEU A 159 -0.81 -28.97 -25.82
CA LEU A 159 -0.20 -27.85 -25.11
C LEU A 159 0.55 -28.31 -23.86
N PHE A 160 -0.06 -29.15 -23.02
CA PHE A 160 0.59 -29.62 -21.80
C PHE A 160 1.82 -30.49 -22.07
N ASP A 161 1.83 -31.23 -23.18
CA ASP A 161 3.04 -31.90 -23.64
C ASP A 161 4.14 -30.87 -23.99
N ARG A 162 3.78 -29.77 -24.67
CA ARG A 162 4.73 -28.70 -25.07
C ARG A 162 5.29 -27.90 -23.90
N MET A 163 4.59 -27.81 -22.77
CA MET A 163 5.10 -27.12 -21.58
C MET A 163 6.38 -27.75 -21.02
N GLN A 164 6.70 -28.98 -21.42
CA GLN A 164 7.91 -29.72 -21.00
C GLN A 164 9.03 -29.74 -22.05
N ASP A 165 8.84 -29.09 -23.21
CA ASP A 165 9.76 -29.19 -24.35
C ASP A 165 11.18 -28.64 -24.07
N GLN A 166 11.35 -27.82 -23.02
CA GLN A 166 12.65 -27.32 -22.56
C GLN A 166 13.55 -28.40 -21.93
N GLY A 167 13.06 -29.63 -21.78
CA GLY A 167 13.81 -30.75 -21.22
C GLY A 167 13.99 -30.69 -19.70
N ILE A 168 13.29 -29.78 -19.03
CA ILE A 168 13.24 -29.63 -17.57
C ILE A 168 11.81 -29.95 -17.13
N PRO A 169 11.58 -30.87 -16.18
CA PRO A 169 10.26 -31.09 -15.60
C PRO A 169 9.72 -29.78 -15.00
N VAL A 170 8.44 -29.49 -15.21
CA VAL A 170 7.84 -28.25 -14.69
C VAL A 170 7.79 -28.33 -13.17
N PRO A 171 8.42 -27.42 -12.43
CA PRO A 171 8.24 -27.40 -10.99
C PRO A 171 6.76 -27.22 -10.64
N LEU A 172 6.21 -28.13 -9.83
CA LEU A 172 4.78 -28.13 -9.45
C LEU A 172 4.51 -27.33 -8.17
N HIS A 173 5.55 -26.69 -7.62
CA HIS A 173 5.40 -25.76 -6.51
C HIS A 173 5.06 -24.37 -7.03
N ASP A 174 4.56 -23.55 -6.11
CA ASP A 174 4.05 -22.22 -6.39
C ASP A 174 3.04 -22.23 -7.54
N TRP A 175 3.06 -21.17 -8.34
CA TRP A 175 2.22 -21.01 -9.50
C TRP A 175 3.04 -21.08 -10.80
N ILE A 176 4.18 -21.79 -10.81
CA ILE A 176 4.99 -22.00 -12.02
C ILE A 176 4.15 -22.65 -13.15
N PRO A 177 3.31 -23.67 -12.87
CA PRO A 177 2.38 -24.20 -13.87
C PRO A 177 1.45 -23.13 -14.46
N GLN A 178 0.88 -22.27 -13.63
CA GLN A 178 -0.07 -21.24 -14.05
C GLN A 178 0.62 -20.10 -14.79
N ARG A 179 1.85 -19.71 -14.41
CA ARG A 179 2.65 -18.73 -15.17
C ARG A 179 3.01 -19.24 -16.56
N LEU A 180 3.32 -20.54 -16.67
CA LEU A 180 3.48 -21.17 -17.98
C LEU A 180 2.18 -21.08 -18.75
N LEU A 181 1.06 -21.52 -18.17
CA LEU A 181 -0.25 -21.44 -18.84
C LEU A 181 -0.58 -20.01 -19.30
N GLN A 182 -0.41 -19.01 -18.45
CA GLN A 182 -0.62 -17.60 -18.78
C GLN A 182 0.30 -17.14 -19.91
N HIS A 183 1.59 -17.48 -19.86
CA HIS A 183 2.52 -17.17 -20.96
C HIS A 183 2.11 -17.84 -22.27
N PHE A 184 1.62 -19.08 -22.23
CA PHE A 184 1.08 -19.75 -23.41
C PHE A 184 -0.19 -19.08 -23.93
N LEU A 185 -1.11 -18.71 -23.03
CA LEU A 185 -2.35 -18.01 -23.38
C LEU A 185 -2.06 -16.67 -24.06
N LEU A 186 -1.22 -15.84 -23.45
CA LEU A 186 -0.95 -14.48 -23.90
C LEU A 186 0.11 -14.45 -24.99
N GLY A 187 1.27 -15.07 -24.75
CA GLY A 187 2.43 -15.03 -25.64
C GLY A 187 2.21 -15.76 -26.95
N TYR A 188 1.40 -16.83 -26.97
CA TYR A 188 1.12 -17.60 -28.20
C TYR A 188 -0.27 -17.28 -28.78
N GLY A 189 -0.97 -16.28 -28.25
CA GLY A 189 -2.31 -15.88 -28.74
C GLY A 189 -3.31 -17.03 -28.66
N LEU A 190 -3.32 -17.75 -27.53
CA LEU A 190 -4.33 -18.76 -27.19
C LEU A 190 -5.42 -18.19 -26.26
N ASN A 191 -5.44 -16.87 -26.05
CA ASN A 191 -6.53 -16.14 -25.42
C ASN A 191 -7.78 -15.97 -26.32
N ASP A 192 -7.72 -16.41 -27.58
CA ASP A 192 -8.87 -16.52 -28.48
C ASP A 192 -9.46 -17.95 -28.43
N PRO A 193 -10.68 -18.16 -27.90
CA PRO A 193 -11.32 -19.47 -27.85
C PRO A 193 -11.40 -20.18 -29.22
N ALA A 194 -11.48 -19.45 -30.33
CA ALA A 194 -11.54 -20.07 -31.66
C ALA A 194 -10.27 -20.86 -32.01
N ARG A 195 -9.10 -20.43 -31.51
CA ARG A 195 -7.81 -21.11 -31.73
C ARG A 195 -7.80 -22.52 -31.17
N TRP A 196 -8.52 -22.75 -30.07
CA TRP A 196 -8.59 -24.04 -29.40
C TRP A 196 -9.38 -25.09 -30.16
N LEU A 197 -10.20 -24.66 -31.12
CA LEU A 197 -11.01 -25.53 -31.99
C LEU A 197 -10.34 -25.77 -33.36
N ASP A 198 -9.13 -25.24 -33.57
CA ASP A 198 -8.37 -25.51 -34.79
C ASP A 198 -8.08 -27.02 -34.94
N PRO A 199 -8.04 -27.55 -36.18
CA PRO A 199 -7.54 -28.90 -36.40
C PRO A 199 -6.17 -29.09 -35.73
N PRO A 200 -5.88 -30.21 -35.04
CA PRO A 200 -4.67 -30.33 -34.21
C PRO A 200 -3.34 -30.04 -34.92
N ALA A 201 -3.24 -30.33 -36.21
CA ALA A 201 -2.07 -29.99 -37.01
C ALA A 201 -1.87 -28.47 -37.18
N ASN A 202 -2.95 -27.70 -37.30
CA ASN A 202 -2.92 -26.25 -37.42
C ASN A 202 -2.62 -25.60 -36.08
N PHE A 203 -3.23 -26.10 -35.00
CA PHE A 203 -2.92 -25.66 -33.64
C PHE A 203 -1.42 -25.84 -33.33
N ALA A 204 -0.89 -27.05 -33.59
CA ALA A 204 0.52 -27.36 -33.41
C ALA A 204 1.45 -26.45 -34.23
N ALA A 205 1.12 -26.18 -35.50
CA ALA A 205 1.91 -25.28 -36.34
C ALA A 205 1.80 -23.80 -35.92
N GLY A 206 0.70 -23.43 -35.27
CA GLY A 206 0.41 -22.08 -34.79
C GLY A 206 0.97 -21.76 -33.40
N LEU A 207 1.61 -22.71 -32.72
CA LEU A 207 2.31 -22.51 -31.45
C LEU A 207 3.70 -21.89 -31.67
N VAL A 208 3.70 -20.68 -32.23
CA VAL A 208 4.88 -19.85 -32.44
C VAL A 208 4.61 -18.47 -31.88
N ARG A 209 5.41 -18.04 -30.91
CA ARG A 209 5.39 -16.68 -30.37
C ARG A 209 6.27 -15.79 -31.23
N THR A 210 5.83 -14.57 -31.51
CA THR A 210 6.65 -13.58 -32.23
C THR A 210 6.65 -12.26 -31.45
N ASP A 211 7.84 -11.76 -31.12
CA ASP A 211 8.04 -10.51 -30.40
C ASP A 211 9.12 -9.63 -31.08
N SER A 212 9.56 -8.57 -30.40
CA SER A 212 10.61 -7.65 -30.89
C SER A 212 11.98 -8.31 -31.03
N THR A 213 12.21 -9.48 -30.42
CA THR A 213 13.47 -10.23 -30.42
C THR A 213 13.50 -11.35 -31.46
N GLY A 214 12.33 -11.81 -31.93
CA GLY A 214 12.20 -12.79 -33.00
C GLY A 214 10.98 -13.70 -32.84
N SER A 215 11.00 -14.86 -33.51
CA SER A 215 10.00 -15.90 -33.34
C SER A 215 10.57 -17.06 -32.53
N SER A 216 9.82 -17.55 -31.55
CA SER A 216 10.20 -18.66 -30.66
C SER A 216 9.10 -19.73 -30.64
N THR A 217 9.52 -20.99 -30.61
CA THR A 217 8.68 -22.16 -30.29
C THR A 217 8.75 -22.45 -28.79
N PRO A 218 7.89 -23.32 -28.24
CA PRO A 218 7.97 -23.69 -26.83
C PRO A 218 9.32 -24.26 -26.38
N ALA A 219 10.04 -24.92 -27.30
CA ALA A 219 11.31 -25.58 -27.04
C ALA A 219 12.51 -24.61 -26.93
N ASP A 220 12.40 -23.40 -27.49
CA ASP A 220 13.47 -22.40 -27.53
C ASP A 220 13.05 -21.03 -26.97
N ASP A 221 11.85 -20.92 -26.39
CA ASP A 221 11.38 -19.67 -25.79
C ASP A 221 12.14 -19.34 -24.49
N PRO A 222 12.94 -18.26 -24.46
CA PRO A 222 13.69 -17.86 -23.26
C PRO A 222 12.78 -17.49 -22.09
N VAL A 223 11.53 -17.08 -22.35
CA VAL A 223 10.55 -16.75 -21.31
C VAL A 223 10.12 -18.02 -20.58
N ILE A 224 9.90 -19.12 -21.30
CA ILE A 224 9.56 -20.43 -20.70
C ILE A 224 10.74 -20.92 -19.84
N ALA A 225 11.97 -20.84 -20.35
CA ALA A 225 13.16 -21.21 -19.59
C ALA A 225 13.30 -20.39 -18.29
N ALA A 226 13.01 -19.08 -18.35
CA ALA A 226 13.04 -18.21 -17.17
C ALA A 226 11.95 -18.55 -16.15
N VAL A 227 10.74 -18.91 -16.60
CA VAL A 227 9.64 -19.34 -15.72
C VAL A 227 9.96 -20.70 -15.07
N LEU A 228 10.53 -21.64 -15.82
CA LEU A 228 10.92 -22.97 -15.33
C LEU A 228 12.11 -22.93 -14.35
N ALA A 229 12.99 -21.95 -14.49
CA ALA A 229 14.06 -21.68 -13.54
C ALA A 229 13.57 -21.06 -12.21
N GLY A 230 12.24 -20.99 -12.00
CA GLY A 230 11.60 -20.47 -10.82
C GLY A 230 12.28 -20.89 -9.51
N GLN A 231 12.35 -19.95 -8.59
CA GLN A 231 13.16 -20.05 -7.38
C GLN A 231 12.58 -21.12 -6.45
N GLN A 232 13.41 -22.07 -6.01
CA GLN A 232 13.02 -22.99 -4.95
C GLN A 232 12.72 -22.18 -3.69
N ARG A 233 11.45 -22.13 -3.29
CA ARG A 233 11.03 -21.41 -2.09
C ARG A 233 11.34 -22.22 -0.84
N VAL A 234 11.84 -21.53 0.17
CA VAL A 234 11.95 -22.06 1.52
C VAL A 234 10.55 -22.09 2.13
N GLN A 235 10.23 -23.17 2.84
CA GLN A 235 9.02 -23.24 3.66
C GLN A 235 9.47 -23.00 5.10
N ALA A 236 9.11 -21.88 5.70
CA ALA A 236 9.64 -21.46 7.00
C ALA A 236 9.35 -22.47 8.12
N HIS A 237 8.23 -23.20 8.01
CA HIS A 237 7.86 -24.26 8.95
C HIS A 237 8.73 -25.53 8.86
N LEU A 238 9.59 -25.66 7.83
CA LEU A 238 10.50 -26.78 7.67
C LEU A 238 11.89 -26.44 8.24
N PRO A 239 12.52 -27.33 9.01
CA PRO A 239 13.80 -27.06 9.64
C PRO A 239 14.96 -26.96 8.62
N LEU A 240 15.80 -25.95 8.82
CA LEU A 240 17.07 -25.74 8.14
C LEU A 240 18.10 -26.82 8.52
N PRO A 241 18.92 -27.27 7.56
CA PRO A 241 20.14 -28.02 7.84
C PRO A 241 21.11 -27.24 8.74
N ALA A 242 21.88 -27.93 9.57
CA ALA A 242 22.83 -27.30 10.49
C ALA A 242 23.92 -26.44 9.81
N ASP A 243 24.23 -26.70 8.54
CA ASP A 243 25.15 -25.93 7.71
C ASP A 243 24.48 -24.73 7.00
N GLN A 244 23.19 -24.52 7.22
CA GLN A 244 22.36 -23.46 6.64
C GLN A 244 21.69 -22.58 7.70
N LEU A 245 21.96 -22.80 8.99
CA LEU A 245 21.50 -21.93 10.08
C LEU A 245 21.97 -20.49 9.85
N LEU A 246 21.15 -19.53 10.27
CA LEU A 246 21.42 -18.11 10.05
C LEU A 246 22.49 -17.62 11.02
N PRO A 247 23.67 -17.16 10.55
CA PRO A 247 24.68 -16.65 11.45
C PRO A 247 24.19 -15.39 12.17
N ALA A 248 24.52 -15.26 13.46
CA ALA A 248 24.15 -14.10 14.26
C ALA A 248 24.65 -12.79 13.61
N GLY A 249 23.73 -11.86 13.38
CA GLY A 249 24.02 -10.54 12.79
C GLY A 249 24.36 -10.54 11.29
N ASP A 250 24.21 -11.67 10.57
CA ASP A 250 24.43 -11.69 9.12
C ASP A 250 23.18 -11.20 8.36
N ASN A 251 23.18 -9.91 8.04
CA ASN A 251 22.08 -9.27 7.32
C ASN A 251 21.79 -9.92 5.97
N GLN A 252 22.80 -10.32 5.21
CA GLN A 252 22.59 -10.88 3.86
C GLN A 252 21.99 -12.28 3.92
N ALA A 253 22.41 -13.10 4.90
CA ALA A 253 21.81 -14.42 5.12
C ALA A 253 20.32 -14.32 5.48
N ARG A 254 19.96 -13.37 6.34
CA ARG A 254 18.57 -13.11 6.76
C ARG A 254 17.71 -12.60 5.61
N VAL A 255 18.17 -11.59 4.87
CA VAL A 255 17.49 -11.10 3.65
C VAL A 255 17.25 -12.24 2.67
N ARG A 256 18.28 -13.06 2.40
CA ARG A 256 18.16 -14.21 1.50
C ARG A 256 17.10 -15.18 1.97
N TYR A 257 17.13 -15.54 3.24
CA TYR A 257 16.20 -16.50 3.82
C TYR A 257 14.77 -15.97 3.75
N TYR A 258 14.53 -14.73 4.20
CA TYR A 258 13.23 -14.09 4.19
C TYR A 258 12.62 -14.02 2.79
N TYR A 259 13.29 -13.38 1.83
CA TYR A 259 12.73 -13.19 0.47
C TYR A 259 12.70 -14.49 -0.36
N ALA A 260 13.41 -15.53 0.06
CA ALA A 260 13.27 -16.87 -0.50
C ALA A 260 12.15 -17.68 0.15
N SER A 261 11.60 -17.25 1.29
CA SER A 261 10.61 -17.98 2.07
C SER A 261 9.18 -17.75 1.61
N ASP A 262 8.29 -18.60 2.13
CA ASP A 262 6.85 -18.45 2.00
C ASP A 262 6.23 -17.35 2.89
N LEU A 263 7.02 -16.72 3.75
CA LEU A 263 6.61 -15.60 4.59
C LEU A 263 6.90 -14.24 3.96
N SER A 264 7.72 -14.20 2.90
CA SER A 264 8.02 -12.95 2.20
C SER A 264 6.76 -12.21 1.78
N HIS A 265 6.63 -10.96 2.21
CA HIS A 265 5.51 -10.10 1.82
C HIS A 265 5.40 -9.96 0.29
N LEU A 266 6.53 -9.85 -0.43
CA LEU A 266 6.54 -9.79 -1.90
C LEU A 266 6.08 -11.11 -2.54
N ASP A 267 6.44 -12.24 -1.95
CA ASP A 267 6.01 -13.54 -2.49
C ASP A 267 4.51 -13.78 -2.21
N ARG A 268 4.01 -13.43 -1.03
CA ARG A 268 2.58 -13.47 -0.69
C ARG A 268 1.76 -12.58 -1.63
N ALA A 269 2.20 -11.35 -1.87
CA ALA A 269 1.57 -10.45 -2.84
C ALA A 269 1.60 -11.01 -4.27
N ASP A 270 2.72 -11.60 -4.69
CA ASP A 270 2.83 -12.24 -5.99
C ASP A 270 1.90 -13.45 -6.11
N ARG A 271 1.80 -14.31 -5.10
CA ARG A 271 0.82 -15.42 -5.08
C ARG A 271 -0.61 -14.93 -5.23
N LEU A 272 -0.96 -13.83 -4.56
CA LEU A 272 -2.28 -13.21 -4.64
C LEU A 272 -2.56 -12.69 -6.05
N ALA A 273 -1.61 -11.95 -6.66
CA ALA A 273 -1.73 -11.50 -8.05
C ALA A 273 -1.99 -12.66 -9.01
N ARG A 274 -1.35 -13.81 -8.79
CA ARG A 274 -1.55 -15.02 -9.61
C ARG A 274 -2.95 -15.65 -9.44
N SER A 275 -3.69 -15.31 -8.38
CA SER A 275 -5.05 -15.81 -8.11
C SER A 275 -6.18 -14.86 -8.55
N VAL A 276 -5.83 -13.63 -8.94
CA VAL A 276 -6.77 -12.64 -9.47
C VAL A 276 -6.84 -12.84 -10.98
N LEU A 277 -7.97 -13.35 -11.46
CA LEU A 277 -8.19 -13.64 -12.88
C LEU A 277 -8.74 -12.43 -13.67
N ASP A 278 -9.08 -11.35 -12.96
CA ASP A 278 -9.52 -10.10 -13.58
C ASP A 278 -8.29 -9.28 -13.97
N ASP A 279 -8.11 -9.04 -15.27
CA ASP A 279 -6.92 -8.35 -15.80
C ASP A 279 -6.75 -6.93 -15.22
N GLU A 280 -7.85 -6.20 -14.97
CA GLU A 280 -7.78 -4.83 -14.44
C GLU A 280 -7.33 -4.85 -12.98
N LEU A 281 -7.95 -5.70 -12.16
CA LEU A 281 -7.59 -5.83 -10.74
C LEU A 281 -6.20 -6.47 -10.55
N ASN A 282 -5.83 -7.42 -11.40
CA ASN A 282 -4.51 -8.04 -11.41
C ASN A 282 -3.43 -7.03 -11.82
N ASP A 283 -3.66 -6.21 -12.84
CA ASP A 283 -2.72 -5.17 -13.25
C ASP A 283 -2.49 -4.13 -12.13
N GLU A 284 -3.55 -3.71 -11.42
CA GLU A 284 -3.42 -2.81 -10.27
C GLU A 284 -2.54 -3.43 -9.17
N LEU A 285 -2.73 -4.70 -8.85
CA LEU A 285 -1.89 -5.41 -7.89
C LEU A 285 -0.44 -5.60 -8.40
N LEU A 286 -0.25 -5.82 -9.70
CA LEU A 286 1.09 -5.92 -10.31
C LEU A 286 1.84 -4.58 -10.29
N ILE A 287 1.14 -3.45 -10.41
CA ILE A 287 1.71 -2.11 -10.20
C ILE A 287 2.20 -1.98 -8.76
N ASP A 288 1.37 -2.32 -7.77
CA ASP A 288 1.75 -2.28 -6.35
C ASP A 288 2.90 -3.25 -6.04
N LEU A 289 2.92 -4.43 -6.66
CA LEU A 289 4.02 -5.39 -6.52
C LEU A 289 5.32 -4.88 -7.15
N ALA A 290 5.28 -4.26 -8.33
CA ALA A 290 6.46 -3.64 -8.95
C ALA A 290 7.04 -2.52 -8.07
N LYS A 291 6.14 -1.73 -7.47
CA LYS A 291 6.50 -0.70 -6.47
C LYS A 291 7.11 -1.30 -5.22
N GLY A 292 6.52 -2.36 -4.67
CA GLY A 292 7.02 -3.10 -3.51
C GLY A 292 8.41 -3.68 -3.73
N ILE A 293 8.61 -4.35 -4.87
CA ILE A 293 9.90 -4.91 -5.29
C ILE A 293 10.97 -3.81 -5.38
N ALA A 294 10.64 -2.68 -6.02
CA ALA A 294 11.58 -1.57 -6.16
C ALA A 294 11.88 -0.88 -4.81
N ARG A 295 10.88 -0.77 -3.93
CA ARG A 295 11.05 -0.24 -2.57
C ARG A 295 11.96 -1.12 -1.73
N ALA A 296 11.76 -2.44 -1.75
CA ALA A 296 12.57 -3.43 -1.04
C ALA A 296 13.99 -3.62 -1.61
N GLY A 297 14.30 -3.00 -2.75
CA GLY A 297 15.61 -3.11 -3.40
C GLY A 297 15.91 -4.49 -3.99
N MET A 298 14.96 -5.43 -3.95
CA MET A 298 15.09 -6.82 -4.41
C MET A 298 14.96 -6.95 -5.94
N VAL A 299 15.70 -6.12 -6.66
CA VAL A 299 15.71 -6.05 -8.12
C VAL A 299 16.99 -6.65 -8.67
N ARG A 300 16.85 -7.44 -9.75
CA ARG A 300 17.97 -8.06 -10.45
C ARG A 300 18.95 -7.00 -10.92
N GLY A 301 20.21 -7.15 -10.54
CA GLY A 301 21.29 -6.20 -10.85
C GLY A 301 21.46 -5.07 -9.82
N TRP A 302 20.51 -4.85 -8.91
CA TRP A 302 20.71 -3.94 -7.78
C TRP A 302 21.36 -4.64 -6.60
N VAL A 303 21.03 -5.93 -6.43
CA VAL A 303 21.59 -6.84 -5.45
C VAL A 303 22.24 -8.06 -6.11
N PRO A 304 23.12 -8.80 -5.41
CA PRO A 304 23.67 -10.05 -5.88
C PRO A 304 22.61 -11.10 -6.23
N ASP A 305 22.85 -11.91 -7.27
CA ASP A 305 21.89 -12.93 -7.75
C ASP A 305 21.61 -14.04 -6.72
N ASP A 306 22.51 -14.26 -5.77
CA ASP A 306 22.33 -15.24 -4.69
C ASP A 306 21.34 -14.77 -3.61
N LEU A 307 20.90 -13.50 -3.63
CA LEU A 307 19.73 -13.02 -2.89
C LEU A 307 18.40 -13.31 -3.62
N LEU A 308 18.44 -14.01 -4.75
CA LEU A 308 17.24 -14.40 -5.50
C LEU A 308 16.33 -13.21 -5.88
N PRO A 309 16.87 -12.13 -6.49
CA PRO A 309 16.09 -10.94 -6.78
C PRO A 309 15.00 -11.15 -7.84
N TYR A 310 14.03 -10.26 -7.84
CA TYR A 310 12.96 -10.17 -8.82
C TYR A 310 13.42 -9.44 -10.10
N ASP A 311 12.74 -9.71 -11.21
CA ASP A 311 12.90 -8.98 -12.47
C ASP A 311 11.59 -8.24 -12.76
N PRO A 312 11.39 -7.03 -12.20
CA PRO A 312 10.12 -6.32 -12.30
C PRO A 312 9.80 -5.93 -13.74
N VAL A 313 10.80 -5.58 -14.56
CA VAL A 313 10.59 -5.22 -15.97
C VAL A 313 10.07 -6.43 -16.75
N PHE A 314 10.71 -7.60 -16.59
CA PHE A 314 10.20 -8.83 -17.20
C PHE A 314 8.79 -9.18 -16.70
N MET A 315 8.54 -9.03 -15.39
CA MET A 315 7.22 -9.27 -14.80
C MET A 315 6.15 -8.38 -15.45
N ILE A 316 6.42 -7.08 -15.59
CA ILE A 316 5.52 -6.12 -16.22
C ILE A 316 5.19 -6.54 -17.66
N HIS A 317 6.20 -6.84 -18.47
CA HIS A 317 5.97 -7.22 -19.87
C HIS A 317 5.30 -8.58 -20.06
N SER A 318 5.54 -9.53 -19.15
CA SER A 318 5.03 -10.90 -19.29
C SER A 318 3.65 -11.11 -18.68
N ARG A 319 3.22 -10.26 -17.74
CA ARG A 319 1.98 -10.46 -16.96
C ARG A 319 0.95 -9.37 -17.09
N MET A 320 1.32 -8.19 -17.60
CA MET A 320 0.39 -7.09 -17.83
C MET A 320 0.13 -6.95 -19.33
N THR A 321 -1.13 -6.81 -19.72
CA THR A 321 -1.51 -6.70 -21.14
C THR A 321 -1.82 -5.27 -21.55
N ASN A 322 -2.30 -4.45 -20.62
CA ASN A 322 -2.66 -3.06 -20.89
C ASN A 322 -1.39 -2.19 -20.94
N PRO A 323 -1.08 -1.55 -22.09
CA PRO A 323 0.11 -0.70 -22.23
C PRO A 323 0.16 0.47 -21.25
N VAL A 324 -1.00 1.00 -20.86
CA VAL A 324 -1.07 2.10 -19.88
C VAL A 324 -0.70 1.60 -18.49
N ASN A 325 -1.18 0.42 -18.09
CA ASN A 325 -0.83 -0.16 -16.80
C ASN A 325 0.64 -0.58 -16.77
N GLN A 326 1.17 -1.13 -17.87
CA GLN A 326 2.61 -1.38 -18.03
C GLN A 326 3.43 -0.10 -17.80
N ALA A 327 3.01 1.03 -18.41
CA ALA A 327 3.67 2.31 -18.22
C ALA A 327 3.62 2.79 -16.76
N LEU A 328 2.48 2.65 -16.08
CA LEU A 328 2.35 3.02 -14.67
C LEU A 328 3.24 2.16 -13.76
N ALA A 329 3.33 0.86 -14.00
CA ALA A 329 4.26 -0.01 -13.27
C ALA A 329 5.73 0.35 -13.53
N LEU A 330 6.09 0.68 -14.77
CA LEU A 330 7.43 1.17 -15.13
C LEU A 330 7.75 2.53 -14.49
N ILE A 331 6.76 3.41 -14.32
CA ILE A 331 6.92 4.68 -13.60
C ILE A 331 7.21 4.42 -12.12
N GLU A 332 6.47 3.53 -11.46
CA GLU A 332 6.72 3.19 -10.05
C GLU A 332 8.09 2.50 -9.86
N TYR A 333 8.46 1.58 -10.75
CA TYR A 333 9.81 1.02 -10.81
C TYR A 333 10.87 2.12 -10.99
N GLY A 334 10.65 3.05 -11.91
CA GLY A 334 11.55 4.17 -12.18
C GLY A 334 11.72 5.12 -11.00
N LYS A 335 10.64 5.42 -10.26
CA LYS A 335 10.68 6.20 -9.01
C LYS A 335 11.52 5.48 -7.94
N GLY A 336 11.33 4.18 -7.77
CA GLY A 336 12.14 3.37 -6.84
C GLY A 336 13.61 3.30 -7.24
N ALA A 337 13.89 3.11 -8.52
CA ALA A 337 15.25 3.13 -9.07
C ALA A 337 15.93 4.49 -8.81
N GLY A 338 15.20 5.60 -9.02
CA GLY A 338 15.67 6.95 -8.72
C GLY A 338 16.04 7.15 -7.25
N ARG A 339 15.16 6.70 -6.34
CA ARG A 339 15.40 6.74 -4.88
C ARG A 339 16.72 6.07 -4.49
N TRP A 340 17.03 4.92 -5.08
CA TRP A 340 18.25 4.16 -4.79
C TRP A 340 19.46 4.55 -5.64
N GLY A 341 19.43 5.70 -6.34
CA GLY A 341 20.53 6.18 -7.17
C GLY A 341 20.80 5.34 -8.42
N ARG A 342 19.86 4.49 -8.84
CA ARG A 342 19.92 3.63 -10.04
C ARG A 342 19.44 4.39 -11.27
N THR A 343 20.05 5.55 -11.53
CA THR A 343 19.59 6.51 -12.55
C THR A 343 19.47 5.91 -13.95
N ALA A 344 20.38 5.03 -14.36
CA ALA A 344 20.31 4.40 -15.68
C ALA A 344 19.06 3.53 -15.85
N ASP A 345 18.74 2.72 -14.85
CA ASP A 345 17.57 1.85 -14.85
C ASP A 345 16.28 2.68 -14.77
N ALA A 346 16.28 3.71 -13.93
CA ALA A 346 15.18 4.66 -13.80
C ALA A 346 14.85 5.32 -15.15
N LEU A 347 15.85 5.88 -15.83
CA LEU A 347 15.66 6.57 -17.10
C LEU A 347 15.27 5.62 -18.23
N SER A 348 15.78 4.39 -18.24
CA SER A 348 15.38 3.38 -19.23
C SER A 348 13.89 3.05 -19.09
N ALA A 349 13.43 2.75 -17.87
CA ALA A 349 12.04 2.41 -17.62
C ALA A 349 11.09 3.60 -17.87
N LEU A 350 11.46 4.81 -17.48
CA LEU A 350 10.64 6.01 -17.69
C LEU A 350 10.53 6.37 -19.18
N ALA A 351 11.61 6.20 -19.97
CA ALA A 351 11.57 6.41 -21.41
C ALA A 351 10.63 5.40 -22.10
N GLU A 352 10.63 4.15 -21.65
CA GLU A 352 9.72 3.12 -22.14
C GLU A 352 8.27 3.40 -21.73
N ALA A 353 8.03 3.77 -20.48
CA ALA A 353 6.70 4.19 -20.01
C ALA A 353 6.15 5.38 -20.82
N GLU A 354 7.00 6.37 -21.11
CA GLU A 354 6.64 7.49 -21.97
C GLU A 354 6.21 7.04 -23.36
N GLN A 355 6.96 6.11 -23.96
CA GLN A 355 6.63 5.58 -25.28
C GLN A 355 5.29 4.84 -25.26
N LEU A 356 5.05 3.97 -24.28
CA LEU A 356 3.79 3.24 -24.12
C LEU A 356 2.58 4.18 -23.95
N LEU A 357 2.71 5.24 -23.15
CA LEU A 357 1.66 6.24 -22.97
C LEU A 357 1.39 7.01 -24.27
N ARG A 358 2.45 7.41 -25.00
CA ARG A 358 2.31 8.12 -26.28
C ARG A 358 1.67 7.25 -27.36
N ASP A 359 2.00 5.97 -27.40
CA ASP A 359 1.42 5.01 -28.33
C ASP A 359 -0.05 4.75 -28.00
N ALA A 360 -0.38 4.58 -26.72
CA ALA A 360 -1.77 4.45 -26.27
C ALA A 360 -2.61 5.68 -26.66
N LEU A 361 -2.08 6.89 -26.49
CA LEU A 361 -2.75 8.12 -26.94
C LEU A 361 -2.90 8.17 -28.46
N THR A 362 -1.88 7.76 -29.21
CA THR A 362 -1.93 7.74 -30.68
C THR A 362 -3.05 6.82 -31.18
N VAL A 363 -3.19 5.63 -30.58
CA VAL A 363 -4.27 4.67 -30.89
C VAL A 363 -5.64 5.22 -30.47
N LYS A 364 -5.73 5.81 -29.28
CA LYS A 364 -6.97 6.39 -28.74
C LYS A 364 -7.47 7.57 -29.59
N GLY A 365 -6.55 8.37 -30.12
CA GLY A 365 -6.81 9.55 -30.93
C GLY A 365 -7.17 10.79 -30.10
N ALA A 366 -6.67 11.96 -30.52
CA ALA A 366 -6.75 13.22 -29.77
C ALA A 366 -8.18 13.64 -29.35
N ALA A 367 -9.20 13.25 -30.11
CA ALA A 367 -10.60 13.57 -29.80
C ALA A 367 -11.13 12.88 -28.53
N PHE A 368 -10.44 11.86 -28.04
CA PHE A 368 -10.84 11.04 -26.90
C PHE A 368 -9.91 11.20 -25.69
N PHE A 369 -8.98 12.14 -25.75
CA PHE A 369 -8.13 12.47 -24.60
C PHE A 369 -9.00 12.93 -23.42
N ASN A 370 -8.61 12.58 -22.21
CA ASN A 370 -9.37 12.88 -21.00
C ASN A 370 -8.48 13.16 -19.79
N GLY A 371 -9.10 13.43 -18.64
CA GLY A 371 -8.38 13.75 -17.39
C GLY A 371 -7.51 12.62 -16.84
N THR A 372 -7.84 11.35 -17.12
CA THR A 372 -7.03 10.19 -16.71
C THR A 372 -5.73 10.13 -17.50
N ASP A 373 -5.79 10.39 -18.82
CA ASP A 373 -4.57 10.47 -19.63
C ASP A 373 -3.63 11.56 -19.11
N ALA A 374 -4.19 12.72 -18.76
CA ALA A 374 -3.45 13.82 -18.17
C ALA A 374 -2.83 13.45 -16.80
N ALA A 375 -3.51 12.64 -15.99
CA ALA A 375 -2.97 12.13 -14.73
C ALA A 375 -1.78 11.19 -14.96
N ASN A 376 -1.84 10.31 -15.95
CA ASN A 376 -0.73 9.38 -16.26
C ASN A 376 0.55 10.13 -16.67
N PHE A 377 0.43 11.19 -17.47
CA PHE A 377 1.59 12.02 -17.82
C PHE A 377 2.09 12.89 -16.66
N ARG A 378 1.22 13.27 -15.70
CA ARG A 378 1.65 13.89 -14.45
C ARG A 378 2.52 12.91 -13.63
N GLU A 379 2.10 11.66 -13.51
CA GLU A 379 2.90 10.63 -12.82
C GLU A 379 4.24 10.38 -13.52
N LEU A 380 4.28 10.37 -14.85
CA LEU A 380 5.52 10.28 -15.62
C LEU A 380 6.46 11.47 -15.36
N SER A 381 5.93 12.70 -15.33
CA SER A 381 6.69 13.91 -14.99
C SER A 381 7.30 13.81 -13.59
N ASN A 382 6.52 13.34 -12.61
CA ASN A 382 6.99 13.11 -11.25
C ASN A 382 8.05 11.98 -11.21
N GLY A 383 7.92 10.95 -12.04
CA GLY A 383 8.92 9.89 -12.19
C GLY A 383 10.27 10.43 -12.68
N TYR A 384 10.28 11.25 -13.73
CA TYR A 384 11.52 11.89 -14.20
C TYR A 384 12.13 12.84 -13.17
N LEU A 385 11.30 13.58 -12.42
CA LEU A 385 11.78 14.43 -11.33
C LEU A 385 12.43 13.59 -10.22
N ALA A 386 11.79 12.50 -9.78
CA ALA A 386 12.33 11.58 -8.79
C ALA A 386 13.63 10.88 -9.25
N ALA A 387 13.80 10.68 -10.56
CA ALA A 387 15.03 10.16 -11.15
C ALA A 387 16.13 11.22 -11.34
N GLY A 388 15.89 12.48 -10.95
CA GLY A 388 16.82 13.60 -11.09
C GLY A 388 16.95 14.17 -12.50
N ASN A 389 16.03 13.84 -13.42
CA ASN A 389 16.04 14.33 -14.80
C ASN A 389 14.99 15.43 -15.01
N ILE A 390 15.31 16.61 -14.49
CA ILE A 390 14.45 17.80 -14.56
C ILE A 390 14.11 18.17 -16.01
N ALA A 391 15.06 18.02 -16.94
CA ALA A 391 14.83 18.36 -18.36
C ALA A 391 13.72 17.49 -18.99
N ALA A 392 13.71 16.19 -18.72
CA ALA A 392 12.66 15.29 -19.19
C ALA A 392 11.32 15.58 -18.49
N ALA A 393 11.34 15.87 -17.17
CA ALA A 393 10.12 16.28 -16.45
C ALA A 393 9.48 17.53 -17.07
N ILE A 394 10.29 18.56 -17.40
CA ILE A 394 9.81 19.77 -18.08
C ILE A 394 9.26 19.45 -19.47
N ALA A 395 9.91 18.58 -20.23
CA ALA A 395 9.43 18.18 -21.56
C ALA A 395 8.07 17.45 -21.49
N VAL A 396 7.90 16.57 -20.49
CA VAL A 396 6.61 15.89 -20.23
C VAL A 396 5.54 16.89 -19.81
N LEU A 397 5.85 17.84 -18.92
CA LEU A 397 4.95 18.93 -18.54
C LEU A 397 4.50 19.76 -19.76
N GLN A 398 5.43 20.09 -20.66
CA GLN A 398 5.12 20.82 -21.90
C GLN A 398 4.17 20.02 -22.79
N TYR A 399 4.42 18.72 -22.98
CA TYR A 399 3.54 17.85 -23.74
C TYR A 399 2.15 17.70 -23.09
N LEU A 400 2.11 17.47 -21.78
CA LEU A 400 0.88 17.40 -20.99
C LEU A 400 0.05 18.67 -21.14
N TYR A 401 0.69 19.84 -21.18
CA TYR A 401 -0.01 21.09 -21.37
C TYR A 401 -0.48 21.29 -22.83
N VAL A 402 0.46 21.27 -23.79
CA VAL A 402 0.22 21.70 -25.18
C VAL A 402 -0.57 20.65 -25.96
N ASP A 403 -0.26 19.37 -25.78
CA ASP A 403 -0.79 18.29 -26.60
C ASP A 403 -1.96 17.54 -25.93
N ILE A 404 -2.13 17.66 -24.62
CA ILE A 404 -3.24 17.02 -23.88
C ILE A 404 -4.21 18.06 -23.31
N ALA A 405 -3.79 18.91 -22.38
CA ALA A 405 -4.71 19.80 -21.66
C ALA A 405 -5.40 20.81 -22.58
N VAL A 406 -4.65 21.45 -23.49
CA VAL A 406 -5.22 22.42 -24.45
C VAL A 406 -6.25 21.77 -25.38
N PRO A 407 -5.97 20.63 -26.05
CA PRO A 407 -6.96 19.95 -26.90
C PRO A 407 -8.18 19.41 -26.15
N VAL A 408 -7.98 18.83 -24.95
CA VAL A 408 -9.10 18.30 -24.14
C VAL A 408 -10.02 19.42 -23.68
N GLY A 409 -9.45 20.57 -23.29
CA GLY A 409 -10.24 21.73 -22.88
C GLY A 409 -11.05 21.53 -21.59
N ASP A 410 -10.75 20.50 -20.80
CA ASP A 410 -11.38 20.22 -19.51
C ASP A 410 -10.50 20.66 -18.34
N TYR A 411 -11.11 21.13 -17.26
CA TYR A 411 -10.39 21.64 -16.09
C TYR A 411 -9.52 20.59 -15.42
N ARG A 412 -9.86 19.29 -15.48
CA ARG A 412 -9.06 18.23 -14.85
C ARG A 412 -7.71 18.07 -15.55
N ALA A 413 -7.70 18.17 -16.88
CA ALA A 413 -6.46 18.08 -17.65
C ALA A 413 -5.51 19.25 -17.35
N TYR A 414 -6.06 20.47 -17.24
CA TYR A 414 -5.30 21.65 -16.80
C TYR A 414 -4.81 21.53 -15.36
N ALA A 415 -5.61 20.98 -14.45
CA ALA A 415 -5.21 20.77 -13.05
C ALA A 415 -4.05 19.77 -12.95
N ASN A 416 -4.04 18.70 -13.77
CA ASN A 416 -2.92 17.77 -13.84
C ASN A 416 -1.66 18.40 -14.42
N ALA A 417 -1.78 19.21 -15.49
CA ALA A 417 -0.65 19.97 -16.04
C ALA A 417 -0.07 20.94 -15.00
N PHE A 418 -0.92 21.68 -14.29
CA PHE A 418 -0.49 22.59 -13.25
C PHE A 418 0.22 21.87 -12.10
N SER A 419 -0.36 20.74 -11.66
CA SER A 419 0.19 19.92 -10.56
C SER A 419 1.52 19.27 -10.92
N ALA A 420 1.78 18.97 -12.19
CA ALA A 420 3.09 18.50 -12.64
C ALA A 420 4.16 19.61 -12.57
N GLY A 421 3.79 20.88 -12.79
CA GLY A 421 4.73 22.01 -12.78
C GLY A 421 5.15 22.48 -11.39
N MET A 422 4.25 22.40 -10.40
CA MET A 422 4.53 22.83 -9.02
C MET A 422 5.79 22.19 -8.41
N PRO A 423 5.93 20.86 -8.31
CA PRO A 423 7.10 20.25 -7.67
C PRO A 423 8.39 20.52 -8.46
N ILE A 424 8.33 20.67 -9.78
CA ILE A 424 9.49 21.02 -10.60
C ILE A 424 9.97 22.45 -10.26
N ALA A 425 9.04 23.41 -10.21
CA ALA A 425 9.37 24.79 -9.87
C ALA A 425 9.92 24.90 -8.43
N ASP A 426 9.30 24.18 -7.49
CA ASP A 426 9.68 24.21 -6.08
C ASP A 426 11.07 23.58 -5.86
N ASP A 427 11.38 22.44 -6.50
CA ASP A 427 12.70 21.80 -6.47
C ASP A 427 13.79 22.70 -7.07
N LEU A 428 13.52 23.35 -8.21
CA LEU A 428 14.44 24.31 -8.83
C LEU A 428 14.69 25.54 -7.94
N LEU A 429 13.66 26.08 -7.29
CA LEU A 429 13.80 27.19 -6.35
C LEU A 429 14.62 26.78 -5.11
N ALA A 430 14.38 25.59 -4.57
CA ALA A 430 15.15 25.05 -3.44
C ALA A 430 16.63 24.85 -3.78
N GLN A 431 16.93 24.45 -5.02
CA GLN A 431 18.31 24.33 -5.54
C GLN A 431 18.95 25.69 -5.89
N GLY A 432 18.19 26.79 -5.85
CA GLY A 432 18.64 28.12 -6.24
C GLY A 432 18.75 28.36 -7.75
N ASP A 433 18.22 27.46 -8.59
CA ASP A 433 18.14 27.66 -10.04
C ASP A 433 16.89 28.47 -10.42
N THR A 434 16.90 29.74 -10.02
CA THR A 434 15.79 30.67 -10.28
C THR A 434 15.52 30.86 -11.78
N ALA A 435 16.55 30.74 -12.63
CA ALA A 435 16.41 30.95 -14.06
C ALA A 435 15.56 29.86 -14.72
N THR A 436 15.83 28.59 -14.40
CA THR A 436 15.02 27.48 -14.90
C THR A 436 13.66 27.43 -14.20
N ALA A 437 13.61 27.75 -12.90
CA ALA A 437 12.34 27.84 -12.18
C ALA A 437 11.37 28.82 -12.85
N LEU A 438 11.85 30.02 -13.24
CA LEU A 438 11.03 31.01 -13.94
C LEU A 438 10.48 30.49 -15.28
N GLN A 439 11.21 29.66 -16.01
CA GLN A 439 10.70 29.05 -17.25
C GLN A 439 9.52 28.11 -16.97
N VAL A 440 9.58 27.34 -15.90
CA VAL A 440 8.50 26.46 -15.46
C VAL A 440 7.32 27.27 -14.94
N ILE A 441 7.57 28.33 -14.16
CA ILE A 441 6.54 29.24 -13.64
C ILE A 441 5.84 29.98 -14.79
N ASP A 442 6.57 30.38 -15.84
CA ASP A 442 5.99 30.96 -17.06
C ASP A 442 5.07 29.97 -17.80
N LEU A 443 5.44 28.69 -17.82
CA LEU A 443 4.58 27.65 -18.36
C LEU A 443 3.33 27.46 -17.48
N MET A 444 3.49 27.42 -16.17
CA MET A 444 2.37 27.38 -15.21
C MET A 444 1.44 28.58 -15.37
N ARG A 445 1.97 29.79 -15.62
CA ARG A 445 1.17 30.98 -15.96
C ARG A 445 0.32 30.75 -17.20
N GLN A 446 0.88 30.13 -18.25
CA GLN A 446 0.13 29.80 -19.45
C GLN A 446 -1.00 28.79 -19.15
N VAL A 447 -0.70 27.74 -18.37
CA VAL A 447 -1.72 26.78 -17.90
C VAL A 447 -2.83 27.50 -17.13
N ALA A 448 -2.46 28.37 -16.19
CA ALA A 448 -3.38 29.13 -15.35
C ALA A 448 -4.29 30.04 -16.19
N VAL A 449 -3.73 30.85 -17.09
CA VAL A 449 -4.50 31.77 -17.94
C VAL A 449 -5.41 31.03 -18.92
N ASN A 450 -4.94 29.92 -19.48
CA ASN A 450 -5.67 29.15 -20.48
C ASN A 450 -6.65 28.13 -19.86
N THR A 451 -6.65 27.96 -18.54
CA THR A 451 -7.66 27.15 -17.85
C THR A 451 -9.06 27.69 -18.21
N PRO A 452 -9.97 26.84 -18.73
CA PRO A 452 -11.28 27.27 -19.23
C PRO A 452 -12.08 28.07 -18.20
N ALA A 453 -12.76 29.11 -18.66
CA ALA A 453 -13.71 29.85 -17.83
C ALA A 453 -14.94 28.98 -17.49
N GLU A 454 -15.65 29.31 -16.41
CA GLU A 454 -16.91 28.66 -16.07
C GLU A 454 -17.93 28.87 -17.21
N THR A 455 -18.45 27.78 -17.77
CA THR A 455 -19.57 27.81 -18.73
C THR A 455 -20.93 27.65 -18.03
N ILE A 456 -20.92 27.17 -16.79
CA ILE A 456 -22.09 26.96 -15.95
C ILE A 456 -21.73 27.45 -14.55
N ALA A 457 -22.58 28.30 -13.97
CA ALA A 457 -22.44 28.79 -12.60
C ALA A 457 -22.37 27.60 -11.65
N GLY A 458 -21.20 27.31 -11.10
CA GLY A 458 -21.05 26.07 -10.35
C GLY A 458 -19.78 25.28 -10.57
N SER A 459 -19.16 25.39 -11.76
CA SER A 459 -18.13 24.43 -12.18
C SER A 459 -16.83 24.57 -11.40
N LEU A 460 -16.03 23.50 -11.35
CA LEU A 460 -14.71 23.51 -10.72
C LEU A 460 -13.67 24.29 -11.55
N SER A 461 -13.97 24.64 -12.80
CA SER A 461 -13.04 25.29 -13.73
C SER A 461 -12.60 26.68 -13.27
N TYR A 462 -13.53 27.52 -12.79
CA TYR A 462 -13.18 28.85 -12.28
C TYR A 462 -12.34 28.78 -11.00
N LYS A 463 -12.71 27.90 -10.07
CA LYS A 463 -11.95 27.67 -8.84
C LYS A 463 -10.51 27.29 -9.17
N ASN A 464 -10.32 26.33 -10.09
CA ASN A 464 -8.99 25.91 -10.51
C ASN A 464 -8.23 27.02 -11.23
N ARG A 465 -8.88 27.80 -12.10
CA ARG A 465 -8.23 28.93 -12.77
C ARG A 465 -7.67 29.94 -11.76
N VAL A 466 -8.46 30.33 -10.77
CA VAL A 466 -8.01 31.27 -9.74
C VAL A 466 -6.93 30.64 -8.88
N PHE A 467 -7.10 29.40 -8.43
CA PHE A 467 -6.09 28.65 -7.69
C PHE A 467 -4.75 28.61 -8.45
N HIS A 468 -4.76 28.23 -9.74
CA HIS A 468 -3.56 28.19 -10.58
C HIS A 468 -2.87 29.57 -10.67
N MET A 469 -3.65 30.65 -10.85
CA MET A 469 -3.09 32.01 -10.91
C MET A 469 -2.46 32.44 -9.58
N VAL A 470 -3.11 32.12 -8.46
CA VAL A 470 -2.61 32.42 -7.12
C VAL A 470 -1.30 31.68 -6.84
N GLU A 471 -1.28 30.38 -7.07
CA GLU A 471 -0.09 29.53 -6.86
C GLU A 471 1.08 29.93 -7.78
N THR A 472 0.78 30.38 -9.01
CA THR A 472 1.79 30.92 -9.93
C THR A 472 2.32 32.26 -9.42
N ALA A 473 1.44 33.16 -8.96
CA ALA A 473 1.85 34.47 -8.43
C ALA A 473 2.74 34.33 -7.20
N ARG A 474 2.42 33.38 -6.31
CA ARG A 474 3.26 33.08 -5.14
C ARG A 474 4.66 32.64 -5.55
N ARG A 475 4.78 31.74 -6.52
CA ARG A 475 6.09 31.28 -7.03
C ARG A 475 6.87 32.37 -7.76
N TYR A 476 6.21 33.24 -8.53
CA TYR A 476 6.90 34.43 -9.07
C TYR A 476 7.44 35.33 -7.95
N ALA A 477 6.66 35.55 -6.89
CA ALA A 477 7.10 36.37 -5.76
C ALA A 477 8.31 35.75 -5.05
N LEU A 478 8.29 34.43 -4.81
CA LEU A 478 9.42 33.67 -4.24
C LEU A 478 10.66 33.69 -5.16
N ALA A 479 10.46 33.65 -6.48
CA ALA A 479 11.52 33.77 -7.48
C ALA A 479 12.05 35.22 -7.65
N GLY A 480 11.50 36.20 -6.93
CA GLY A 480 11.86 37.62 -7.04
C GLY A 480 11.31 38.34 -8.28
N ALA A 481 10.39 37.71 -9.03
CA ALA A 481 9.71 38.29 -10.19
C ALA A 481 8.43 39.02 -9.78
N SER A 482 8.58 40.04 -8.91
CA SER A 482 7.47 40.73 -8.26
C SER A 482 6.45 41.32 -9.24
N GLN A 483 6.88 41.86 -10.38
CA GLN A 483 5.95 42.45 -11.35
C GLN A 483 5.03 41.41 -11.98
N ASP A 484 5.52 40.20 -12.29
CA ASP A 484 4.71 39.14 -12.87
C ASP A 484 3.67 38.59 -11.89
N ALA A 485 4.02 38.55 -10.60
CA ALA A 485 3.06 38.24 -9.53
C ALA A 485 1.95 39.32 -9.43
N LEU A 486 2.32 40.61 -9.45
CA LEU A 486 1.35 41.71 -9.44
C LEU A 486 0.45 41.70 -10.68
N ASP A 487 1.01 41.38 -11.86
CA ASP A 487 0.26 41.28 -13.11
C ASP A 487 -0.80 40.16 -13.05
N LEU A 488 -0.54 39.05 -12.34
CA LEU A 488 -1.51 37.97 -12.13
C LEU A 488 -2.67 38.34 -11.18
N TYR A 489 -2.55 39.45 -10.45
CA TYR A 489 -3.65 40.00 -9.67
C TYR A 489 -4.37 41.14 -10.39
N TYR A 490 -3.63 42.19 -10.74
CA TYR A 490 -4.16 43.45 -11.30
C TYR A 490 -4.39 43.42 -12.82
N GLY A 491 -3.84 42.42 -13.52
CA GLY A 491 -3.93 42.33 -14.97
C GLY A 491 -5.37 42.18 -15.48
N PRO A 492 -5.66 42.67 -16.70
CA PRO A 492 -6.97 42.44 -17.33
C PRO A 492 -7.30 40.95 -17.45
N GLY A 493 -8.46 40.55 -16.95
CA GLY A 493 -8.90 39.15 -16.97
C GLY A 493 -8.14 38.23 -16.01
N MET A 494 -7.40 38.82 -15.06
CA MET A 494 -6.71 38.11 -13.97
C MET A 494 -7.54 38.14 -12.68
N VAL A 495 -6.95 37.80 -11.54
CA VAL A 495 -7.68 37.45 -10.31
C VAL A 495 -8.63 38.56 -9.83
N GLU A 496 -8.20 39.82 -9.78
CA GLU A 496 -9.06 40.93 -9.34
C GLU A 496 -10.26 41.10 -10.29
N ALA A 497 -9.99 41.21 -11.60
CA ALA A 497 -11.01 41.36 -12.62
C ALA A 497 -12.00 40.19 -12.64
N LEU A 498 -11.50 38.95 -12.53
CA LEU A 498 -12.30 37.71 -12.51
C LEU A 498 -13.18 37.62 -11.26
N ARG A 499 -12.76 38.16 -10.11
CA ARG A 499 -13.56 38.20 -8.89
C ARG A 499 -14.64 39.27 -8.93
N LEU A 500 -14.37 40.39 -9.60
CA LEU A 500 -15.34 41.48 -9.79
C LEU A 500 -16.42 41.14 -10.81
N ASN A 501 -16.06 40.41 -11.87
CA ASN A 501 -17.00 39.96 -12.89
C ASN A 501 -16.56 38.66 -13.55
N ASP A 502 -17.24 37.58 -13.19
CA ASP A 502 -17.04 36.24 -13.74
C ASP A 502 -17.86 35.96 -15.01
N GLY A 503 -18.65 36.94 -15.47
CA GLY A 503 -19.59 36.76 -16.58
C GLY A 503 -20.86 35.98 -16.21
N LEU A 504 -21.03 35.59 -14.95
CA LEU A 504 -22.11 34.73 -14.42
C LEU A 504 -22.85 35.37 -13.24
N ALA A 505 -23.05 36.69 -13.32
CA ALA A 505 -23.70 37.51 -12.29
C ALA A 505 -22.94 37.53 -10.95
N ASN A 506 -21.60 37.46 -11.00
CA ASN A 506 -20.70 37.63 -9.85
C ASN A 506 -20.92 36.59 -8.74
N LYS A 507 -21.29 35.37 -9.13
CA LYS A 507 -21.65 34.30 -8.21
C LYS A 507 -20.45 33.47 -7.74
N THR A 508 -19.25 33.73 -8.27
CA THR A 508 -18.06 32.91 -8.02
C THR A 508 -17.03 33.53 -7.09
N GLY A 509 -17.03 34.85 -6.88
CA GLY A 509 -16.03 35.52 -6.01
C GLY A 509 -16.03 35.04 -4.54
N SER A 510 -17.18 34.56 -4.04
CA SER A 510 -17.28 33.91 -2.72
C SER A 510 -16.61 32.54 -2.65
N ARG A 511 -16.50 31.83 -3.79
CA ARG A 511 -15.99 30.47 -3.90
C ARG A 511 -14.47 30.38 -3.95
N THR A 512 -13.80 31.47 -4.30
CA THR A 512 -12.33 31.56 -4.39
C THR A 512 -11.70 32.32 -3.22
N ARG A 513 -12.50 32.68 -2.20
CA ARG A 513 -12.01 33.34 -0.98
C ARG A 513 -10.93 32.52 -0.27
N VAL A 514 -11.00 31.19 -0.40
CA VAL A 514 -10.06 30.24 0.20
C VAL A 514 -8.65 30.26 -0.42
N PHE A 515 -8.43 31.03 -1.49
CA PHE A 515 -7.11 31.20 -2.14
C PHE A 515 -6.58 32.63 -1.99
N MET A 516 -7.34 33.54 -1.39
CA MET A 516 -6.97 34.96 -1.35
C MET A 516 -5.97 35.28 -0.23
N ASP A 517 -5.82 34.37 0.72
CA ASP A 517 -4.72 34.33 1.67
C ASP A 517 -3.37 34.16 0.95
N ASP A 518 -3.24 33.14 0.11
CA ASP A 518 -2.01 32.92 -0.68
C ASP A 518 -1.76 34.04 -1.69
N MET A 519 -2.82 34.63 -2.26
CA MET A 519 -2.66 35.80 -3.12
C MET A 519 -2.18 37.03 -2.34
N ALA A 520 -2.70 37.26 -1.13
CA ALA A 520 -2.24 38.35 -0.29
C ALA A 520 -0.77 38.18 0.09
N VAL A 521 -0.33 36.95 0.36
CA VAL A 521 1.09 36.61 0.52
C VAL A 521 1.87 37.00 -0.72
N ALA A 522 1.46 36.54 -1.92
CA ALA A 522 2.15 36.87 -3.17
C ALA A 522 2.28 38.39 -3.41
N LEU A 523 1.21 39.16 -3.17
CA LEU A 523 1.21 40.62 -3.27
C LEU A 523 2.18 41.26 -2.27
N TYR A 524 2.16 40.80 -1.01
CA TYR A 524 3.01 41.34 0.04
C TYR A 524 4.49 41.06 -0.25
N LEU A 525 4.82 39.81 -0.61
CA LEU A 525 6.18 39.40 -1.02
C LEU A 525 6.66 40.18 -2.25
N SER A 526 5.75 40.59 -3.12
CA SER A 526 6.03 41.42 -4.29
C SER A 526 6.17 42.92 -3.97
N GLY A 527 6.08 43.30 -2.70
CA GLY A 527 6.23 44.68 -2.22
C GLY A 527 4.94 45.49 -2.18
N ASP A 528 3.79 44.95 -2.63
CA ASP A 528 2.50 45.63 -2.55
C ASP A 528 1.77 45.31 -1.24
N LYS A 529 2.33 45.80 -0.14
CA LYS A 529 1.73 45.65 1.20
C LYS A 529 0.32 46.24 1.26
N THR A 530 0.06 47.36 0.58
CA THR A 530 -1.26 48.01 0.62
C THR A 530 -2.31 47.18 -0.11
N GLY A 531 -1.98 46.66 -1.29
CA GLY A 531 -2.83 45.76 -2.05
C GLY A 531 -3.13 44.46 -1.31
N ALA A 532 -2.11 43.85 -0.69
CA ALA A 532 -2.27 42.64 0.11
C ALA A 532 -3.28 42.80 1.25
N LEU A 533 -3.11 43.82 2.10
CA LEU A 533 -4.03 44.07 3.23
C LEU A 533 -5.41 44.49 2.73
N GLY A 534 -5.46 45.30 1.67
CA GLY A 534 -6.71 45.69 1.03
C GLY A 534 -7.52 44.50 0.51
N LEU A 535 -6.85 43.50 -0.10
CA LEU A 535 -7.46 42.26 -0.54
C LEU A 535 -8.02 41.46 0.65
N LEU A 536 -7.23 41.28 1.71
CA LEU A 536 -7.69 40.57 2.91
C LEU A 536 -8.91 41.26 3.56
N ASP A 537 -8.94 42.60 3.54
CA ASP A 537 -10.08 43.37 4.05
C ASP A 537 -11.36 43.22 3.22
N THR A 538 -11.27 42.72 1.99
CA THR A 538 -12.47 42.34 1.21
C THR A 538 -13.07 41.01 1.66
N LEU A 539 -12.32 40.19 2.41
CA LEU A 539 -12.78 38.92 2.96
C LEU A 539 -13.61 39.15 4.23
N THR A 540 -14.38 38.15 4.63
CA THR A 540 -15.27 38.25 5.81
C THR A 540 -15.13 37.03 6.70
N GLY A 541 -15.19 37.23 8.02
CA GLY A 541 -15.16 36.16 9.01
C GLY A 541 -13.90 35.32 8.91
N LEU A 542 -14.07 34.01 8.86
CA LEU A 542 -13.00 33.01 8.90
C LEU A 542 -11.91 33.22 7.82
N SER A 543 -12.29 33.49 6.57
CA SER A 543 -11.30 33.66 5.49
C SER A 543 -10.40 34.89 5.69
N ARG A 544 -10.92 35.97 6.31
CA ARG A 544 -10.11 37.16 6.62
C ARG A 544 -9.09 36.86 7.72
N SER A 545 -9.55 36.18 8.78
CA SER A 545 -8.69 35.72 9.87
C SER A 545 -7.57 34.82 9.37
N TRP A 546 -7.91 33.80 8.58
CA TRP A 546 -6.92 32.91 7.98
C TRP A 546 -5.88 33.64 7.14
N GLY A 547 -6.31 34.57 6.28
CA GLY A 547 -5.37 35.29 5.42
C GLY A 547 -4.40 36.19 6.19
N TYR A 548 -4.85 36.84 7.26
CA TYR A 548 -3.93 37.61 8.10
C TYR A 548 -2.96 36.71 8.89
N LYS A 549 -3.41 35.55 9.37
CA LYS A 549 -2.55 34.58 10.08
C LYS A 549 -1.49 33.99 9.14
N GLN A 550 -1.89 33.59 7.93
CA GLN A 550 -0.97 33.10 6.90
C GLN A 550 0.04 34.16 6.50
N LEU A 551 -0.43 35.39 6.25
CA LEU A 551 0.46 36.50 5.90
C LEU A 551 1.46 36.80 7.01
N ALA A 552 1.02 36.81 8.28
CA ALA A 552 1.93 36.99 9.41
C ALA A 552 3.00 35.91 9.49
N ALA A 553 2.65 34.64 9.22
CA ALA A 553 3.59 33.53 9.22
C ALA A 553 4.68 33.68 8.15
N GLU A 554 4.30 34.05 6.93
CA GLU A 554 5.26 34.25 5.83
C GLU A 554 6.17 35.46 6.08
N VAL A 555 5.61 36.57 6.59
CA VAL A 555 6.41 37.74 6.97
C VAL A 555 7.37 37.41 8.11
N ALA A 556 6.96 36.57 9.07
CA ALA A 556 7.83 36.14 10.17
C ALA A 556 9.05 35.37 9.68
N VAL A 557 8.87 34.47 8.71
CA VAL A 557 9.98 33.72 8.08
C VAL A 557 10.96 34.68 7.40
N MET A 558 10.46 35.65 6.63
CA MET A 558 11.32 36.65 5.98
C MET A 558 12.11 37.50 6.99
N GLU A 559 11.46 37.93 8.07
CA GLU A 559 12.12 38.69 9.15
C GLU A 559 13.19 37.85 9.83
N ALA A 560 12.87 36.59 10.16
CA ALA A 560 13.82 35.67 10.76
C ALA A 560 15.06 35.48 9.88
N GLN A 561 14.87 35.24 8.58
CA GLN A 561 15.95 35.09 7.60
C GLN A 561 16.79 36.37 7.39
N SER A 562 16.21 37.56 7.62
CA SER A 562 16.87 38.85 7.39
C SER A 562 17.52 39.47 8.64
N GLY A 563 17.27 38.93 9.83
CA GLY A 563 17.87 39.44 11.07
C GLY A 563 17.13 39.12 12.36
N GLY A 564 16.11 38.27 12.32
CA GLY A 564 15.28 37.91 13.47
C GLY A 564 13.90 38.56 13.45
N LEU A 565 12.96 37.93 14.15
CA LEU A 565 11.58 38.40 14.30
C LEU A 565 11.56 39.79 14.93
N GLN A 566 10.90 40.75 14.28
CA GLN A 566 10.83 42.11 14.78
C GLN A 566 9.82 42.22 15.93
N PRO A 567 10.09 43.03 16.98
CA PRO A 567 9.16 43.20 18.08
C PRO A 567 7.91 43.95 17.64
N GLN A 568 6.77 43.62 18.23
CA GLN A 568 5.52 44.34 18.02
C GLN A 568 5.67 45.83 18.38
N HIS A 569 5.11 46.73 17.57
CA HIS A 569 5.02 48.14 17.90
C HIS A 569 3.98 48.39 19.01
N ALA A 570 4.19 49.43 19.82
CA ALA A 570 3.24 49.79 20.89
C ALA A 570 1.89 50.31 20.38
N SER A 571 1.83 50.72 19.11
CA SER A 571 0.63 51.15 18.40
C SER A 571 0.76 50.77 16.94
N GLU A 572 -0.36 50.56 16.25
CA GLU A 572 -0.37 50.19 14.83
C GLU A 572 0.47 51.16 13.99
N PRO A 573 1.56 50.70 13.34
CA PRO A 573 2.41 51.54 12.53
C PRO A 573 1.79 51.79 11.14
N ALA A 574 2.47 52.57 10.30
CA ALA A 574 2.08 52.71 8.90
C ALA A 574 2.21 51.35 8.17
N VAL A 575 1.39 51.13 7.14
CA VAL A 575 1.37 49.86 6.37
C VAL A 575 2.76 49.45 5.85
N ALA A 576 3.59 50.42 5.48
CA ALA A 576 4.96 50.17 5.02
C ALA A 576 5.84 49.53 6.11
N ASP A 577 5.56 49.84 7.37
CA ASP A 577 6.38 49.50 8.54
C ASP A 577 5.78 48.35 9.37
N LEU A 578 4.65 47.77 8.95
CA LEU A 578 4.06 46.60 9.60
C LEU A 578 5.02 45.41 9.53
N ASN A 579 5.31 44.84 10.70
CA ASN A 579 6.03 43.59 10.86
C ASN A 579 5.08 42.41 11.13
N ALA A 580 5.62 41.19 11.22
CA ALA A 580 4.85 39.97 11.44
C ALA A 580 3.98 40.04 12.71
N LEU A 581 4.55 40.53 13.83
CA LEU A 581 3.82 40.65 15.08
C LEU A 581 2.76 41.76 15.03
N ASP A 582 3.00 42.86 14.34
CA ASP A 582 1.98 43.89 14.14
C ASP A 582 0.77 43.35 13.38
N LEU A 583 0.98 42.46 12.40
CA LEU A 583 -0.11 41.78 11.71
C LEU A 583 -0.93 40.95 12.70
N VAL A 584 -0.27 40.14 13.53
CA VAL A 584 -0.93 39.34 14.58
C VAL A 584 -1.77 40.20 15.52
N PHE A 585 -1.16 41.25 16.08
CA PHE A 585 -1.76 42.00 17.18
C PHE A 585 -2.74 43.09 16.74
N PHE A 586 -2.58 43.66 15.54
CA PHE A 586 -3.43 44.76 15.07
C PHE A 586 -4.37 44.39 13.92
N LYS A 587 -4.07 43.34 13.14
CA LYS A 587 -4.81 43.05 11.92
C LYS A 587 -5.66 41.78 11.97
N VAL A 588 -5.24 40.74 12.69
CA VAL A 588 -6.00 39.48 12.71
C VAL A 588 -7.34 39.68 13.43
N PRO A 589 -8.49 39.53 12.75
CA PRO A 589 -9.80 39.63 13.39
C PRO A 589 -10.16 38.33 14.13
N THR A 590 -11.10 38.43 15.08
CA THR A 590 -11.78 37.26 15.62
C THR A 590 -12.56 36.51 14.54
N ASP A 591 -12.80 35.22 14.76
CA ASP A 591 -13.45 34.34 13.81
C ASP A 591 -14.40 33.33 14.49
N LEU A 592 -14.91 32.39 13.70
CA LEU A 592 -15.90 31.41 14.14
C LEU A 592 -15.34 30.44 15.22
N PHE A 593 -14.03 30.18 15.22
CA PHE A 593 -13.35 29.28 16.16
C PHE A 593 -12.64 30.03 17.30
N ASN A 594 -12.37 31.33 17.12
CA ASN A 594 -11.66 32.18 18.06
C ASN A 594 -12.47 33.46 18.30
N LEU A 595 -13.24 33.48 19.39
CA LEU A 595 -14.23 34.54 19.64
C LEU A 595 -13.63 35.73 20.38
N THR A 596 -12.51 35.52 21.04
CA THR A 596 -11.70 36.55 21.72
C THR A 596 -10.45 36.87 20.91
N VAL A 597 -9.88 38.05 21.16
CA VAL A 597 -8.66 38.51 20.49
C VAL A 597 -7.48 37.64 20.89
N GLU A 598 -7.43 37.25 22.16
CA GLU A 598 -6.40 36.41 22.76
C GLU A 598 -6.34 35.02 22.11
N GLU A 599 -7.50 34.37 21.91
CA GLU A 599 -7.58 33.08 21.20
C GLU A 599 -7.03 33.18 19.78
N THR A 600 -7.43 34.23 19.06
CA THR A 600 -6.98 34.46 17.68
C THR A 600 -5.48 34.71 17.60
N GLN A 601 -4.92 35.44 18.56
CA GLN A 601 -3.49 35.72 18.63
C GLN A 601 -2.67 34.47 18.98
N ILE A 602 -3.12 33.65 19.93
CA ILE A 602 -2.49 32.35 20.24
C ILE A 602 -2.45 31.50 18.98
N GLU A 603 -3.58 31.39 18.26
CA GLU A 603 -3.62 30.62 17.02
C GLU A 603 -2.63 31.17 15.99
N ALA A 604 -2.63 32.50 15.77
CA ALA A 604 -1.71 33.14 14.82
C ALA A 604 -0.23 32.93 15.18
N LEU A 605 0.10 32.89 16.48
CA LEU A 605 1.45 32.66 17.00
C LEU A 605 1.85 31.18 17.05
N THR A 606 0.96 30.26 16.69
CA THR A 606 1.18 28.81 16.74
C THR A 606 0.83 28.15 15.40
N TYR A 607 -0.34 27.52 15.29
CA TYR A 607 -0.89 26.88 14.09
C TYR A 607 -2.42 26.93 14.12
N TYR A 608 -3.12 26.52 13.06
CA TYR A 608 -4.57 26.60 12.99
C TYR A 608 -5.29 25.60 13.90
N VAL A 609 -6.11 26.08 14.87
CA VAL A 609 -6.98 25.28 15.74
C VAL A 609 -6.27 24.01 16.25
N SER A 610 -6.80 22.82 15.94
CA SER A 610 -6.28 21.48 16.20
C SER A 610 -5.65 20.86 14.95
N ASN A 611 -5.68 21.55 13.81
CA ASN A 611 -5.09 21.04 12.56
C ASN A 611 -3.69 21.62 12.39
N ARG A 612 -2.71 20.88 12.93
CA ARG A 612 -1.29 21.22 12.86
C ARG A 612 -0.75 21.33 11.42
N ASN A 613 -1.38 20.67 10.44
CA ASN A 613 -0.98 20.73 9.02
C ASN A 613 -1.20 22.10 8.37
N LYS A 614 -1.76 23.08 9.09
CA LYS A 614 -1.85 24.46 8.64
C LYS A 614 -1.02 25.35 9.58
N PRO A 615 0.29 25.51 9.29
CA PRO A 615 1.22 26.24 10.13
C PRO A 615 0.95 27.75 10.10
N TYR A 616 1.07 28.40 11.26
CA TYR A 616 1.15 29.86 11.38
C TYR A 616 2.50 30.26 11.97
N VAL A 617 2.64 31.45 12.57
CA VAL A 617 3.96 32.03 12.88
C VAL A 617 4.87 31.05 13.63
N GLY A 618 4.42 30.47 14.74
CA GLY A 618 5.25 29.58 15.56
C GLY A 618 5.69 28.33 14.82
N LEU A 619 4.73 27.53 14.33
CA LEU A 619 5.04 26.26 13.65
C LEU A 619 5.78 26.50 12.33
N ARG A 620 5.43 27.54 11.57
CA ARG A 620 6.12 27.88 10.31
C ARG A 620 7.59 28.22 10.56
N LEU A 621 7.89 28.94 11.64
CA LEU A 621 9.27 29.24 12.02
C LEU A 621 10.03 27.98 12.46
N VAL A 622 9.37 27.03 13.12
CA VAL A 622 9.95 25.71 13.44
C VAL A 622 10.30 24.95 12.16
N GLU A 623 9.35 24.83 11.22
CA GLU A 623 9.54 24.14 9.94
C GLU A 623 10.70 24.72 9.11
N GLU A 624 10.90 26.03 9.17
CA GLU A 624 11.95 26.76 8.45
C GLU A 624 13.28 26.85 9.24
N ASN A 625 13.42 26.07 10.33
CA ASN A 625 14.60 26.02 11.21
C ASN A 625 15.00 27.40 11.77
N GLN A 626 14.02 28.22 12.15
CA GLN A 626 14.19 29.56 12.71
C GLN A 626 13.94 29.58 14.24
N ASP A 627 14.63 28.70 14.97
CA ASP A 627 14.37 28.37 16.38
C ASP A 627 14.27 29.59 17.32
N VAL A 628 15.14 30.59 17.14
CA VAL A 628 15.16 31.80 17.99
C VAL A 628 13.90 32.65 17.79
N ALA A 629 13.46 32.78 16.53
CA ALA A 629 12.24 33.49 16.19
C ALA A 629 11.01 32.70 16.66
N ALA A 630 11.00 31.38 16.46
CA ALA A 630 9.94 30.49 16.93
C ALA A 630 9.78 30.60 18.46
N LEU A 631 10.89 30.52 19.21
CA LEU A 631 10.90 30.70 20.66
C LEU A 631 10.27 32.03 21.09
N THR A 632 10.57 33.11 20.39
CA THR A 632 10.00 34.44 20.68
C THR A 632 8.49 34.46 20.47
N ALA A 633 8.01 33.88 19.37
CA ALA A 633 6.57 33.78 19.09
C ALA A 633 5.85 32.91 20.13
N LEU A 634 6.43 31.77 20.52
CA LEU A 634 5.83 30.86 21.51
C LEU A 634 5.81 31.44 22.92
N GLN A 635 6.81 32.24 23.30
CA GLN A 635 6.81 32.97 24.57
C GLN A 635 5.66 33.99 24.62
N LEU A 636 5.43 34.74 23.55
CA LEU A 636 4.29 35.65 23.45
C LEU A 636 2.95 34.90 23.51
N ALA A 637 2.84 33.76 22.81
CA ALA A 637 1.65 32.92 22.87
C ALA A 637 1.40 32.41 24.30
N THR A 638 2.46 32.01 25.01
CA THR A 638 2.40 31.56 26.41
C THR A 638 1.86 32.66 27.32
N ASP A 639 2.42 33.87 27.20
CA ASP A 639 2.01 35.00 28.02
C ASP A 639 0.54 35.36 27.79
N ILE A 640 0.05 35.27 26.55
CA ILE A 640 -1.37 35.47 26.22
C ILE A 640 -2.23 34.34 26.81
N ALA A 641 -1.85 33.07 26.62
CA ALA A 641 -2.59 31.91 27.13
C ALA A 641 -2.84 31.99 28.64
N ARG A 642 -1.84 32.47 29.40
CA ARG A 642 -1.95 32.69 30.86
C ARG A 642 -3.00 33.72 31.28
N THR A 643 -3.44 34.58 30.37
CA THR A 643 -4.48 35.59 30.66
C THR A 643 -5.89 35.06 30.47
N ILE A 644 -6.06 33.91 29.79
CA ILE A 644 -7.36 33.31 29.50
C ILE A 644 -7.89 32.59 30.76
N ASP A 645 -9.21 32.58 30.94
CA ASP A 645 -9.87 31.78 31.98
C ASP A 645 -9.80 30.28 31.62
N PRO A 646 -9.30 29.39 32.51
CA PRO A 646 -9.33 27.93 32.28
C PRO A 646 -10.71 27.38 31.91
N ASN A 647 -11.79 28.02 32.37
CA ASN A 647 -13.17 27.65 32.09
C ASN A 647 -13.73 28.23 30.78
N LEU A 648 -12.94 28.99 30.01
CA LEU A 648 -13.36 29.48 28.70
C LEU A 648 -13.35 28.31 27.69
N GLY A 649 -14.54 27.78 27.40
CA GLY A 649 -14.71 26.75 26.39
C GLY A 649 -14.75 27.32 24.96
N LYS A 650 -14.30 26.53 23.98
CA LYS A 650 -14.49 26.80 22.55
C LYS A 650 -15.92 26.45 22.13
N ASN A 651 -16.65 27.42 21.58
CA ASN A 651 -18.08 27.27 21.25
C ASN A 651 -18.42 26.16 20.23
N ILE A 652 -17.51 25.81 19.33
CA ILE A 652 -17.79 24.88 18.22
C ILE A 652 -17.08 23.55 18.38
N LEU A 653 -15.85 23.60 18.88
CA LEU A 653 -14.96 22.45 18.94
C LEU A 653 -15.10 21.69 20.26
N GLY A 654 -15.68 22.34 21.29
CA GLY A 654 -15.51 21.91 22.67
C GLY A 654 -14.07 22.13 23.13
N GLY A 655 -13.79 21.82 24.40
CA GLY A 655 -12.44 21.95 24.94
C GLY A 655 -12.08 23.35 25.44
N SER A 656 -10.99 23.43 26.21
CA SER A 656 -10.55 24.67 26.89
C SER A 656 -9.70 25.52 25.96
N ALA A 657 -10.05 26.80 25.83
CA ALA A 657 -9.27 27.78 25.06
C ALA A 657 -7.87 28.00 25.66
N ARG A 658 -7.73 27.85 26.99
CA ARG A 658 -6.46 28.01 27.70
C ARG A 658 -5.62 26.75 27.71
N VAL A 659 -6.20 25.60 28.06
CA VAL A 659 -5.42 24.37 28.25
C VAL A 659 -5.15 23.69 26.91
N GLU A 660 -6.19 23.18 26.26
CA GLU A 660 -6.08 22.40 25.01
C GLU A 660 -5.57 23.26 23.85
N TYR A 661 -6.25 24.38 23.56
CA TYR A 661 -5.92 25.25 22.42
C TYR A 661 -4.87 26.33 22.75
N GLY A 662 -4.30 26.29 23.96
CA GLY A 662 -3.28 27.22 24.44
C GLY A 662 -2.05 26.49 24.95
N LEU A 663 -1.98 26.18 26.24
CA LEU A 663 -0.79 25.66 26.91
C LEU A 663 -0.29 24.31 26.35
N ALA A 664 -1.18 23.33 26.15
CA ALA A 664 -0.81 22.03 25.59
C ALA A 664 -0.25 22.19 24.17
N LYS A 665 -0.97 22.92 23.32
CA LYS A 665 -0.57 23.29 21.97
C LYS A 665 0.77 24.02 21.89
N ILE A 666 1.05 24.94 22.81
CA ILE A 666 2.34 25.66 22.85
C ILE A 666 3.45 24.74 23.35
N ALA A 667 3.17 23.90 24.35
CA ALA A 667 4.11 22.88 24.84
C ALA A 667 4.50 21.91 23.72
N ASP A 668 3.54 21.50 22.88
CA ASP A 668 3.74 20.65 21.69
C ASP A 668 4.82 21.22 20.75
N LEU A 669 4.78 22.53 20.50
CA LEU A 669 5.78 23.22 19.68
C LEU A 669 7.11 23.43 20.40
N PHE A 670 7.12 23.50 21.74
CA PHE A 670 8.37 23.45 22.49
C PHE A 670 9.05 22.08 22.39
N VAL A 671 8.29 20.99 22.29
CA VAL A 671 8.86 19.66 22.01
C VAL A 671 9.60 19.67 20.67
N ASP A 672 8.99 20.25 19.61
CA ASP A 672 9.63 20.35 18.28
C ASP A 672 10.96 21.10 18.32
N LEU A 673 11.06 22.13 19.16
CA LEU A 673 12.28 22.94 19.34
C LEU A 673 13.33 22.27 20.25
N GLY A 674 13.08 21.06 20.74
CA GLY A 674 13.94 20.39 21.74
C GLY A 674 13.96 21.11 23.10
N ARG A 675 12.89 21.86 23.42
CA ARG A 675 12.74 22.67 24.65
C ARG A 675 11.87 21.95 25.68
N GLU A 676 12.32 20.76 26.07
CA GLU A 676 11.57 19.88 26.96
C GLU A 676 11.28 20.51 28.33
N ALA A 677 12.21 21.30 28.89
CA ALA A 677 12.02 21.92 30.19
C ALA A 677 10.85 22.94 30.18
N GLU A 678 10.77 23.74 29.12
CA GLU A 678 9.67 24.67 28.89
C GLU A 678 8.35 23.92 28.65
N ALA A 679 8.35 22.90 27.79
CA ALA A 679 7.18 22.08 27.52
C ALA A 679 6.63 21.46 28.82
N ARG A 680 7.48 20.77 29.59
CA ARG A 680 7.10 20.15 30.88
C ARG A 680 6.54 21.18 31.87
N SER A 681 7.13 22.38 31.93
CA SER A 681 6.63 23.44 32.81
C SER A 681 5.22 23.89 32.43
N LEU A 682 4.92 24.03 31.13
CA LEU A 682 3.58 24.41 30.68
C LEU A 682 2.56 23.30 30.91
N LEU A 683 2.94 22.03 30.71
CA LEU A 683 2.04 20.91 30.97
C LEU A 683 1.67 20.82 32.46
N ILE A 684 2.63 20.98 33.37
CA ILE A 684 2.36 21.00 34.82
C ILE A 684 1.42 22.15 35.20
N GLU A 685 1.60 23.32 34.59
CA GLU A 685 0.71 24.48 34.78
C GLU A 685 -0.70 24.17 34.28
N ALA A 686 -0.81 23.59 33.08
CA ALA A 686 -2.08 23.25 32.47
C ALA A 686 -2.85 22.14 33.21
N GLU A 687 -2.16 21.16 33.79
CA GLU A 687 -2.77 20.15 34.65
C GLU A 687 -3.42 20.76 35.89
N GLN A 688 -2.80 21.78 36.50
CA GLN A 688 -3.40 22.50 37.63
C GLN A 688 -4.64 23.29 37.19
N ASP A 689 -4.65 23.80 35.96
CA ASP A 689 -5.80 24.49 35.39
C ASP A 689 -6.98 23.53 35.13
N VAL A 690 -6.72 22.26 34.79
CA VAL A 690 -7.76 21.23 34.65
C VAL A 690 -8.51 21.01 35.97
N ASP A 691 -7.81 20.99 37.11
CA ASP A 691 -8.44 20.85 38.44
C ASP A 691 -9.43 21.99 38.77
N LEU A 692 -9.33 23.12 38.07
CA LEU A 692 -10.19 24.29 38.22
C LEU A 692 -11.38 24.29 37.24
N MET A 693 -11.47 23.30 36.34
CA MET A 693 -12.53 23.22 35.35
C MET A 693 -13.84 22.72 35.95
N THR A 694 -14.93 23.41 35.59
CA THR A 694 -16.29 23.07 36.04
C THR A 694 -17.05 22.19 35.06
N ASP A 695 -16.63 22.13 33.79
CA ASP A 695 -17.20 21.28 32.76
C ASP A 695 -16.38 19.99 32.63
N ALA A 696 -16.99 18.86 32.96
CA ALA A 696 -16.32 17.55 32.96
C ALA A 696 -15.89 17.10 31.56
N SER A 697 -16.63 17.45 30.50
CA SER A 697 -16.28 17.13 29.11
C SER A 697 -15.05 17.91 28.67
N MET A 698 -15.02 19.21 29.00
CA MET A 698 -13.88 20.07 28.74
C MET A 698 -12.63 19.64 29.51
N ALA A 699 -12.79 19.25 30.79
CA ALA A 699 -11.71 18.69 31.59
C ALA A 699 -11.15 17.40 30.96
N ALA A 700 -12.03 16.50 30.50
CA ALA A 700 -11.61 15.27 29.84
C ALA A 700 -10.84 15.53 28.53
N GLY A 701 -11.34 16.43 27.66
CA GLY A 701 -10.62 16.82 26.43
C GLY A 701 -9.25 17.46 26.73
N SER A 702 -9.19 18.30 27.75
CA SER A 702 -7.95 18.93 28.20
C SER A 702 -6.92 17.91 28.72
N LEU A 703 -7.36 16.92 29.51
CA LEU A 703 -6.51 15.82 29.97
C LEU A 703 -5.96 15.00 28.81
N ALA A 704 -6.77 14.72 27.79
CA ALA A 704 -6.34 13.97 26.60
C ALA A 704 -5.28 14.75 25.80
N ALA A 705 -5.50 16.04 25.57
CA ALA A 705 -4.52 16.88 24.87
C ALA A 705 -3.19 17.01 25.63
N LEU A 706 -3.24 17.10 26.97
CA LEU A 706 -2.01 17.11 27.78
C LEU A 706 -1.28 15.76 27.74
N ALA A 707 -2.01 14.66 27.78
CA ALA A 707 -1.44 13.32 27.70
C ALA A 707 -0.71 13.09 26.37
N ASP A 708 -1.26 13.56 25.25
CA ASP A 708 -0.60 13.48 23.94
C ASP A 708 0.79 14.16 23.94
N VAL A 709 0.89 15.37 24.51
CA VAL A 709 2.17 16.07 24.58
C VAL A 709 3.14 15.40 25.57
N TRP A 710 2.65 14.85 26.68
CA TRP A 710 3.49 14.05 27.59
C TRP A 710 4.04 12.79 26.92
N LEU A 711 3.25 12.13 26.05
CA LEU A 711 3.72 10.99 25.24
C LEU A 711 4.83 11.44 24.30
N ARG A 712 4.67 12.58 23.61
CA ARG A 712 5.74 13.14 22.77
C ARG A 712 7.04 13.47 23.53
N LEU A 713 6.94 13.73 24.83
CA LEU A 713 8.09 13.94 25.73
C LEU A 713 8.67 12.64 26.31
N GLY A 714 8.13 11.48 25.94
CA GLY A 714 8.53 10.16 26.43
C GLY A 714 8.04 9.83 27.86
N ASP A 715 7.02 10.54 28.37
CA ASP A 715 6.50 10.35 29.74
C ASP A 715 5.15 9.60 29.73
N GLY A 716 5.18 8.34 29.28
CA GLY A 716 3.98 7.50 29.12
C GLY A 716 3.21 7.27 30.43
N ASP A 717 3.90 7.17 31.56
CA ASP A 717 3.26 6.99 32.87
C ASP A 717 2.43 8.21 33.25
N ARG A 718 2.93 9.44 33.00
CA ARG A 718 2.16 10.66 33.27
C ARG A 718 0.96 10.78 32.35
N ALA A 719 1.14 10.50 31.06
CA ALA A 719 0.07 10.51 30.08
C ALA A 719 -1.05 9.53 30.46
N ALA A 720 -0.72 8.28 30.79
CA ALA A 720 -1.67 7.28 31.26
C ALA A 720 -2.40 7.72 32.53
N ALA A 721 -1.70 8.37 33.47
CA ALA A 721 -2.31 8.89 34.69
C ALA A 721 -3.33 10.02 34.41
N LEU A 722 -3.07 10.89 33.42
CA LEU A 722 -4.03 11.94 33.01
C LEU A 722 -5.25 11.33 32.32
N LEU A 723 -5.05 10.36 31.45
CA LEU A 723 -6.15 9.71 30.73
C LEU A 723 -7.03 8.87 31.65
N GLY A 724 -6.44 8.22 32.67
CA GLY A 724 -7.20 7.56 33.73
C GLY A 724 -8.11 8.51 34.51
N GLN A 725 -7.83 9.82 34.53
CA GLN A 725 -8.67 10.83 35.18
C GLN A 725 -9.87 11.27 34.31
N THR A 726 -9.93 10.89 33.03
CA THR A 726 -11.04 11.26 32.13
C THR A 726 -12.36 10.54 32.45
N GLY A 727 -12.32 9.50 33.31
CA GLY A 727 -13.50 8.96 33.99
C GLY A 727 -14.52 8.26 33.11
N GLY A 728 -14.10 7.52 32.07
CA GLY A 728 -14.99 6.69 31.23
C GLY A 728 -15.70 7.42 30.09
N SER A 729 -15.21 8.61 29.72
CA SER A 729 -15.82 9.49 28.70
C SER A 729 -15.01 9.58 27.40
N LEU A 730 -14.02 8.72 27.20
CA LEU A 730 -13.20 8.74 25.99
C LEU A 730 -14.05 8.33 24.78
N SER A 731 -13.92 9.06 23.67
CA SER A 731 -14.46 8.64 22.37
C SER A 731 -13.56 7.56 21.75
N LEU A 732 -14.07 6.84 20.74
CA LEU A 732 -13.28 5.87 20.00
C LEU A 732 -12.05 6.50 19.33
N ASP A 733 -12.19 7.70 18.76
CA ASP A 733 -11.06 8.43 18.18
C ASP A 733 -10.00 8.82 19.24
N ALA A 734 -10.42 9.19 20.45
CA ALA A 734 -9.49 9.53 21.53
C ALA A 734 -8.69 8.30 21.99
N TYR A 735 -9.33 7.13 22.06
CA TYR A 735 -8.63 5.87 22.34
C TYR A 735 -7.64 5.51 21.22
N ASN A 736 -8.02 5.73 19.96
CA ASN A 736 -7.14 5.46 18.83
C ASN A 736 -5.84 6.27 18.91
N VAL A 737 -5.96 7.58 19.15
CA VAL A 737 -4.79 8.47 19.32
C VAL A 737 -3.94 8.05 20.52
N LEU A 738 -4.58 7.69 21.63
CA LEU A 738 -3.89 7.22 22.83
C LEU A 738 -3.06 5.97 22.54
N LEU A 739 -3.66 4.93 21.96
CA LEU A 739 -2.98 3.66 21.73
C LEU A 739 -1.83 3.79 20.75
N ASP A 740 -2.03 4.50 19.64
CA ASP A 740 -0.96 4.85 18.68
C ASP A 740 0.21 5.55 19.38
N ALA A 741 -0.05 6.51 20.26
CA ALA A 741 0.99 7.21 21.00
C ALA A 741 1.64 6.36 22.10
N MET A 742 0.90 5.50 22.80
CA MET A 742 1.46 4.57 23.79
C MET A 742 2.40 3.55 23.15
N LEU A 743 2.03 2.99 22.01
CA LEU A 743 2.84 2.03 21.27
C LEU A 743 4.15 2.67 20.78
N ARG A 744 4.07 3.84 20.13
CA ARG A 744 5.26 4.59 19.67
C ARG A 744 6.23 4.97 20.80
N THR A 745 5.75 5.10 22.03
CA THR A 745 6.57 5.50 23.19
C THR A 745 6.96 4.35 24.10
N GLY A 746 6.46 3.13 23.84
CA GLY A 746 6.63 1.98 24.74
C GLY A 746 5.99 2.18 26.11
N ALA A 747 4.92 2.98 26.19
CA ALA A 747 4.26 3.30 27.47
C ALA A 747 3.61 2.07 28.11
N SER A 748 3.76 1.93 29.43
CA SER A 748 3.17 0.82 30.16
C SER A 748 1.63 0.89 30.19
N GLY A 749 0.96 -0.27 30.18
CA GLY A 749 -0.50 -0.35 30.31
C GLY A 749 -1.30 -0.23 29.01
N ALA A 750 -0.65 -0.20 27.84
CA ALA A 750 -1.31 -0.14 26.53
C ALA A 750 -2.36 -1.25 26.35
N ALA A 751 -2.04 -2.50 26.74
CA ALA A 751 -2.99 -3.63 26.71
C ALA A 751 -4.29 -3.37 27.50
N GLY A 752 -4.21 -2.67 28.65
CA GLY A 752 -5.39 -2.32 29.43
C GLY A 752 -6.25 -1.24 28.75
N GLN A 753 -5.62 -0.28 28.06
CA GLN A 753 -6.34 0.72 27.27
C GLN A 753 -6.96 0.12 26.01
N LEU A 754 -6.30 -0.86 25.40
CA LEU A 754 -6.80 -1.60 24.26
C LEU A 754 -8.07 -2.39 24.61
N ASP A 755 -8.10 -3.07 25.75
CA ASP A 755 -9.31 -3.75 26.22
C ASP A 755 -10.47 -2.77 26.43
N ALA A 756 -10.21 -1.61 27.05
CA ALA A 756 -11.23 -0.58 27.25
C ALA A 756 -11.74 0.01 25.93
N TYR A 757 -10.85 0.22 24.95
CA TYR A 757 -11.18 0.70 23.61
C TYR A 757 -12.06 -0.29 22.85
N ALA A 758 -11.66 -1.56 22.81
CA ALA A 758 -12.42 -2.63 22.19
C ALA A 758 -13.82 -2.79 22.83
N GLN A 759 -13.89 -2.79 24.16
CA GLN A 759 -15.17 -2.86 24.88
C GLN A 759 -16.08 -1.67 24.58
N LEU A 760 -15.52 -0.46 24.46
CA LEU A 760 -16.30 0.71 24.07
C LEU A 760 -16.90 0.52 22.68
N ALA A 761 -16.10 0.13 21.68
CA ALA A 761 -16.56 -0.09 20.32
C ALA A 761 -17.72 -1.11 20.26
N LEU A 762 -17.56 -2.23 20.98
CA LEU A 762 -18.57 -3.28 21.06
C LEU A 762 -19.84 -2.84 21.81
N SER A 763 -19.72 -1.99 22.83
CA SER A 763 -20.87 -1.48 23.58
C SER A 763 -21.79 -0.59 22.74
N LEU A 764 -21.25 0.03 21.68
CA LEU A 764 -21.99 0.86 20.73
C LEU A 764 -22.71 0.03 19.65
N TYR A 765 -22.33 -1.24 19.49
CA TYR A 765 -22.93 -2.14 18.52
C TYR A 765 -24.24 -2.74 19.04
N GLN A 766 -25.35 -2.43 18.36
CA GLN A 766 -26.66 -3.01 18.61
C GLN A 766 -27.22 -3.59 17.31
N PRO A 767 -27.17 -4.92 17.13
CA PRO A 767 -27.57 -5.57 15.88
C PRO A 767 -28.97 -5.15 15.41
N GLY A 768 -29.07 -4.77 14.13
CA GLY A 768 -30.31 -4.30 13.50
C GLY A 768 -30.91 -2.99 14.02
N VAL A 769 -30.21 -2.26 14.91
CA VAL A 769 -30.65 -0.96 15.46
C VAL A 769 -29.67 0.17 15.08
N THR A 770 -28.37 -0.11 15.13
CA THR A 770 -27.31 0.84 14.80
C THR A 770 -27.39 1.26 13.33
N SER A 771 -27.15 2.55 13.03
CA SER A 771 -27.19 3.04 11.66
C SER A 771 -25.95 2.59 10.87
N ASP A 772 -26.04 2.46 9.54
CA ASP A 772 -24.89 2.05 8.70
C ASP A 772 -23.66 2.95 8.95
N SER A 773 -23.86 4.27 9.10
CA SER A 773 -22.76 5.20 9.42
C SER A 773 -22.06 4.89 10.74
N ASP A 774 -22.82 4.48 11.76
CA ASP A 774 -22.26 4.10 13.06
C ASP A 774 -21.60 2.72 12.98
N LEU A 775 -22.17 1.78 12.22
CA LEU A 775 -21.56 0.47 11.94
C LEU A 775 -20.22 0.62 11.23
N PHE A 776 -20.08 1.57 10.30
CA PHE A 776 -18.80 1.86 9.63
C PHE A 776 -17.73 2.30 10.62
N GLU A 777 -18.06 3.22 11.52
CA GLU A 777 -17.12 3.69 12.55
C GLU A 777 -16.76 2.56 13.52
N ILE A 778 -17.74 1.79 14.00
CA ILE A 778 -17.47 0.65 14.90
C ILE A 778 -16.56 -0.38 14.22
N ALA A 779 -16.86 -0.78 12.98
CA ALA A 779 -16.03 -1.74 12.23
C ALA A 779 -14.61 -1.21 11.98
N LYS A 780 -14.46 0.08 11.65
CA LYS A 780 -13.15 0.75 11.53
C LYS A 780 -12.36 0.66 12.84
N HIS A 781 -12.96 1.02 13.97
CA HIS A 781 -12.27 1.04 15.26
C HIS A 781 -11.93 -0.37 15.77
N LEU A 782 -12.75 -1.38 15.50
CA LEU A 782 -12.40 -2.78 15.80
C LEU A 782 -11.21 -3.28 14.98
N ARG A 783 -11.07 -2.85 13.71
CA ARG A 783 -9.88 -3.16 12.90
C ARG A 783 -8.63 -2.46 13.43
N PHE A 784 -8.73 -1.19 13.82
CA PHE A 784 -7.61 -0.49 14.46
C PHE A 784 -7.21 -1.14 15.79
N ALA A 785 -8.18 -1.55 16.61
CA ALA A 785 -7.92 -2.29 17.83
C ALA A 785 -7.23 -3.65 17.54
N ALA A 786 -7.58 -4.33 16.45
CA ALA A 786 -6.89 -5.55 16.04
C ALA A 786 -5.42 -5.29 15.63
N GLY A 787 -5.15 -4.20 14.90
CA GLY A 787 -3.77 -3.77 14.62
C GLY A 787 -2.98 -3.49 15.90
N TYR A 788 -3.54 -2.74 16.84
CA TYR A 788 -2.88 -2.51 18.14
C TYR A 788 -2.70 -3.78 18.98
N ALA A 789 -3.59 -4.77 18.84
CA ALA A 789 -3.40 -6.07 19.48
C ALA A 789 -2.18 -6.79 18.86
N GLN A 790 -2.01 -6.70 17.54
CA GLN A 790 -0.82 -7.21 16.85
C GLN A 790 0.46 -6.55 17.37
N ASP A 791 0.48 -5.21 17.43
CA ASP A 791 1.63 -4.43 17.90
C ASP A 791 1.99 -4.70 19.37
N LEU A 792 1.07 -5.30 20.15
CA LEU A 792 1.29 -5.73 21.53
C LEU A 792 1.64 -7.22 21.67
N GLY A 793 1.74 -7.95 20.55
CA GLY A 793 1.97 -9.40 20.52
C GLY A 793 0.77 -10.24 20.95
N ASP A 794 -0.45 -9.69 20.99
CA ASP A 794 -1.69 -10.42 21.34
C ASP A 794 -2.46 -10.84 20.07
N GLN A 795 -1.88 -11.78 19.33
CA GLN A 795 -2.47 -12.36 18.11
C GLN A 795 -3.88 -12.90 18.35
N SER A 796 -4.14 -13.49 19.53
CA SER A 796 -5.45 -14.06 19.86
C SER A 796 -6.52 -12.98 19.96
N LEU A 797 -6.20 -11.85 20.61
CA LEU A 797 -7.11 -10.72 20.69
C LEU A 797 -7.33 -10.08 19.32
N ALA A 798 -6.27 -9.92 18.50
CA ALA A 798 -6.37 -9.39 17.15
C ALA A 798 -7.37 -10.20 16.30
N VAL A 799 -7.22 -11.53 16.32
CA VAL A 799 -8.12 -12.51 15.70
C VAL A 799 -9.57 -12.36 16.18
N ASP A 800 -9.78 -12.23 17.49
CA ASP A 800 -11.11 -12.12 18.08
C ASP A 800 -11.79 -10.79 17.72
N LEU A 801 -11.03 -9.70 17.65
CA LEU A 801 -11.53 -8.39 17.25
C LEU A 801 -11.92 -8.35 15.78
N LEU A 802 -11.13 -8.94 14.88
CA LEU A 802 -11.51 -9.06 13.46
C LEU A 802 -12.70 -9.99 13.26
N SER A 803 -12.85 -11.02 14.07
CA SER A 803 -14.03 -11.88 14.07
C SER A 803 -15.30 -11.11 14.46
N GLN A 804 -15.19 -10.18 15.42
CA GLN A 804 -16.30 -9.31 15.82
C GLN A 804 -16.57 -8.21 14.79
N ALA A 805 -15.53 -7.63 14.18
CA ALA A 805 -15.66 -6.66 13.10
C ALA A 805 -16.44 -7.24 11.91
N ARG A 806 -16.22 -8.53 11.57
CA ARG A 806 -17.01 -9.24 10.56
C ARG A 806 -18.51 -9.17 10.87
N ASP A 807 -18.88 -9.45 12.11
CA ASP A 807 -20.29 -9.50 12.51
C ASP A 807 -20.93 -8.10 12.40
N VAL A 808 -20.20 -7.02 12.72
CA VAL A 808 -20.63 -5.63 12.52
C VAL A 808 -20.79 -5.31 11.03
N VAL A 809 -19.84 -5.73 10.18
CA VAL A 809 -19.89 -5.51 8.73
C VAL A 809 -21.09 -6.23 8.10
N LEU A 810 -21.38 -7.47 8.52
CA LEU A 810 -22.49 -8.23 7.96
C LEU A 810 -23.88 -7.62 8.24
N ASP A 811 -23.98 -6.79 9.28
CA ASP A 811 -25.20 -6.08 9.69
C ASP A 811 -25.47 -4.79 8.87
N ILE A 812 -24.51 -4.33 8.07
CA ILE A 812 -24.68 -3.16 7.18
C ILE A 812 -25.79 -3.44 6.17
N ALA A 813 -26.78 -2.53 6.07
CA ALA A 813 -27.96 -2.77 5.25
C ALA A 813 -27.66 -2.65 3.75
N ASP A 814 -26.95 -1.61 3.32
CA ASP A 814 -26.63 -1.39 1.90
C ASP A 814 -25.63 -2.45 1.37
N PRO A 815 -25.93 -3.18 0.28
CA PRO A 815 -25.03 -4.19 -0.24
C PRO A 815 -23.70 -3.67 -0.78
N GLN A 816 -23.67 -2.47 -1.37
CA GLN A 816 -22.41 -1.93 -1.91
C GLN A 816 -21.52 -1.48 -0.77
N ASP A 817 -22.07 -0.75 0.21
CA ASP A 817 -21.30 -0.32 1.38
C ASP A 817 -20.82 -1.54 2.18
N ARG A 818 -21.63 -2.61 2.26
CA ARG A 818 -21.23 -3.86 2.89
C ARG A 818 -20.08 -4.56 2.16
N LEU A 819 -20.10 -4.60 0.83
CA LEU A 819 -19.00 -5.14 0.04
C LEU A 819 -17.71 -4.35 0.30
N ASP A 820 -17.77 -3.03 0.21
CA ASP A 820 -16.63 -2.14 0.45
C ASP A 820 -16.03 -2.37 1.85
N LYS A 821 -16.87 -2.47 2.89
CA LYS A 821 -16.41 -2.74 4.25
C LYS A 821 -15.93 -4.17 4.48
N MET A 822 -16.43 -5.13 3.71
CA MET A 822 -15.94 -6.51 3.79
C MET A 822 -14.59 -6.68 3.09
N VAL A 823 -14.32 -5.90 2.03
CA VAL A 823 -12.97 -5.79 1.42
C VAL A 823 -11.99 -5.16 2.40
N GLU A 824 -12.36 -4.07 3.09
CA GLU A 824 -11.54 -3.47 4.15
C GLU A 824 -11.28 -4.44 5.33
N TRP A 825 -12.28 -5.25 5.70
CA TRP A 825 -12.13 -6.29 6.73
C TRP A 825 -11.23 -7.44 6.28
N ALA A 826 -11.34 -7.88 5.03
CA ALA A 826 -10.47 -8.92 4.47
C ALA A 826 -9.00 -8.47 4.44
N ALA A 827 -8.74 -7.22 4.05
CA ALA A 827 -7.40 -6.63 4.09
C ALA A 827 -6.85 -6.52 5.52
N ALA A 828 -7.70 -6.26 6.53
CA ALA A 828 -7.24 -6.18 7.93
C ALA A 828 -6.70 -7.51 8.49
N TRP A 829 -7.10 -8.66 7.94
CA TRP A 829 -6.43 -9.92 8.27
C TRP A 829 -4.99 -9.97 7.76
N ALA A 830 -4.71 -9.35 6.61
CA ALA A 830 -3.35 -9.21 6.09
C ALA A 830 -2.51 -8.23 6.91
N ASP A 831 -3.14 -7.16 7.44
CA ASP A 831 -2.47 -6.18 8.31
C ASP A 831 -1.93 -6.81 9.60
N ILE A 832 -2.61 -7.84 10.13
CA ILE A 832 -2.16 -8.61 11.32
C ILE A 832 -1.42 -9.91 10.97
N ASP A 833 -0.92 -9.98 9.74
CA ASP A 833 -0.22 -11.11 9.12
C ASP A 833 -0.89 -12.50 9.13
N GLU A 834 -2.22 -12.55 9.14
CA GLU A 834 -2.98 -13.80 9.07
C GLU A 834 -3.32 -14.15 7.61
N PHE A 835 -2.30 -14.52 6.82
CA PHE A 835 -2.41 -14.75 5.37
C PHE A 835 -3.56 -15.71 5.01
N ASP A 836 -3.62 -16.89 5.63
CA ASP A 836 -4.65 -17.89 5.31
C ASP A 836 -6.06 -17.41 5.65
N ARG A 837 -6.21 -16.67 6.76
CA ARG A 837 -7.52 -16.09 7.14
C ARG A 837 -7.93 -14.95 6.23
N ALA A 838 -6.97 -14.18 5.71
CA ALA A 838 -7.23 -13.18 4.69
C ALA A 838 -7.78 -13.83 3.41
N ILE A 839 -7.20 -14.96 2.98
CA ILE A 839 -7.73 -15.75 1.86
C ILE A 839 -9.15 -16.27 2.17
N ASP A 840 -9.39 -16.77 3.37
CA ASP A 840 -10.73 -17.22 3.78
C ASP A 840 -11.74 -16.07 3.84
N ALA A 841 -11.31 -14.87 4.25
CA ALA A 841 -12.12 -13.66 4.21
C ALA A 841 -12.49 -13.26 2.77
N ALA A 842 -11.55 -13.39 1.82
CA ALA A 842 -11.84 -13.18 0.40
C ALA A 842 -12.84 -14.22 -0.14
N ARG A 843 -12.74 -15.49 0.28
CA ARG A 843 -13.74 -16.54 -0.05
C ARG A 843 -15.11 -16.20 0.54
N LEU A 844 -15.17 -15.61 1.72
CA LEU A 844 -16.43 -15.13 2.30
C LEU A 844 -17.03 -14.00 1.44
N ALA A 845 -16.20 -13.13 0.86
CA ALA A 845 -16.64 -12.14 -0.13
C ALA A 845 -17.24 -12.73 -1.39
N GLU A 846 -16.70 -13.84 -1.86
CA GLU A 846 -17.32 -14.59 -2.95
C GLU A 846 -18.72 -15.10 -2.58
N GLN A 847 -18.86 -15.67 -1.38
CA GLN A 847 -20.10 -16.29 -0.92
C GLN A 847 -21.26 -15.30 -0.77
N HIS A 848 -20.98 -14.09 -0.29
CA HIS A 848 -22.00 -13.07 -0.06
C HIS A 848 -22.31 -12.22 -1.31
N PHE A 849 -21.37 -12.11 -2.24
CA PHE A 849 -21.48 -11.23 -3.40
C PHE A 849 -21.23 -11.99 -4.69
N SER A 850 -19.97 -12.09 -5.11
CA SER A 850 -19.57 -12.71 -6.37
C SER A 850 -18.06 -12.89 -6.43
N THR A 851 -17.58 -13.59 -7.47
CA THR A 851 -16.15 -13.67 -7.80
C THR A 851 -15.51 -12.29 -8.00
N ALA A 852 -16.26 -11.28 -8.44
CA ALA A 852 -15.74 -9.90 -8.51
C ALA A 852 -15.43 -9.34 -7.11
N GLY A 853 -16.30 -9.58 -6.13
CA GLY A 853 -16.05 -9.20 -4.73
C GLY A 853 -14.85 -9.95 -4.12
N ARG A 854 -14.69 -11.24 -4.47
CA ARG A 854 -13.47 -12.01 -4.12
C ARG A 854 -12.22 -11.35 -4.68
N ASN A 855 -12.21 -10.99 -5.96
CA ASN A 855 -11.05 -10.41 -6.61
C ASN A 855 -10.70 -9.03 -6.03
N GLN A 856 -11.70 -8.21 -5.68
CA GLN A 856 -11.48 -6.94 -4.96
C GLN A 856 -10.86 -7.18 -3.57
N ALA A 857 -11.32 -8.18 -2.82
CA ALA A 857 -10.72 -8.55 -1.55
C ALA A 857 -9.27 -9.05 -1.71
N LEU A 858 -9.00 -9.94 -2.66
CA LEU A 858 -7.65 -10.45 -2.95
C LEU A 858 -6.70 -9.33 -3.39
N GLN A 859 -7.19 -8.36 -4.18
CA GLN A 859 -6.43 -7.18 -4.57
C GLN A 859 -6.07 -6.33 -3.33
N ALA A 860 -7.03 -6.06 -2.44
CA ALA A 860 -6.79 -5.29 -1.23
C ALA A 860 -5.79 -5.97 -0.29
N ILE A 861 -5.92 -7.29 -0.09
CA ILE A 861 -4.96 -8.13 0.65
C ILE A 861 -3.58 -8.07 -0.01
N GLY A 862 -3.54 -8.23 -1.33
CA GLY A 862 -2.29 -8.22 -2.10
C GLY A 862 -1.56 -6.90 -1.99
N LYS A 863 -2.29 -5.79 -1.96
CA LYS A 863 -1.74 -4.45 -1.77
C LYS A 863 -1.08 -4.29 -0.40
N VAL A 864 -1.71 -4.80 0.67
CA VAL A 864 -1.11 -4.80 2.02
C VAL A 864 0.24 -5.49 1.98
N TYR A 865 0.31 -6.71 1.45
CA TYR A 865 1.57 -7.45 1.35
C TYR A 865 2.60 -6.82 0.38
N ALA A 866 2.15 -6.27 -0.75
CA ALA A 866 3.05 -5.65 -1.72
C ALA A 866 3.74 -4.40 -1.14
N LEU A 867 3.03 -3.65 -0.30
CA LEU A 867 3.48 -2.39 0.27
C LEU A 867 3.79 -2.48 1.77
N ARG A 868 3.91 -3.70 2.30
CA ARG A 868 4.14 -3.96 3.73
C ARG A 868 5.42 -3.28 4.19
N ASP A 869 5.33 -2.67 5.37
CA ASP A 869 6.39 -1.96 6.05
C ASP A 869 6.09 -2.01 7.55
N ASP A 870 6.71 -2.97 8.25
CA ASP A 870 6.44 -3.23 9.66
C ASP A 870 7.07 -2.16 10.57
N LEU A 871 7.96 -1.33 10.03
CA LEU A 871 8.71 -0.32 10.77
C LEU A 871 8.48 1.07 10.19
N ALA A 872 8.28 2.07 11.05
CA ALA A 872 8.10 3.47 10.62
C ALA A 872 9.33 4.09 9.91
N THR A 873 10.45 3.36 9.82
CA THR A 873 11.73 3.82 9.25
C THR A 873 11.97 3.36 7.81
N GLY A 874 10.93 2.85 7.11
CA GLY A 874 10.90 2.07 5.85
C GLY A 874 11.96 2.21 4.75
N ASP A 875 12.79 3.27 4.75
CA ASP A 875 14.02 3.33 3.95
C ASP A 875 15.21 2.58 4.61
N VAL A 876 15.09 2.19 5.89
CA VAL A 876 16.16 1.53 6.66
C VAL A 876 15.90 0.01 6.83
N ALA A 877 14.69 -0.35 7.25
CA ALA A 877 14.25 -1.72 7.46
C ALA A 877 12.72 -1.77 7.34
N VAL A 878 12.18 -2.94 6.98
CA VAL A 878 10.75 -3.09 6.64
C VAL A 878 10.08 -4.32 7.27
N SER A 879 10.85 -5.19 7.94
CA SER A 879 10.37 -6.46 8.49
C SER A 879 10.65 -6.51 9.99
N ASP A 880 9.62 -6.85 10.74
CA ASP A 880 9.60 -7.10 12.18
C ASP A 880 8.51 -8.17 12.40
N LEU A 881 8.91 -9.44 12.32
CA LEU A 881 7.98 -10.57 12.25
C LEU A 881 7.28 -10.85 13.58
N ASP A 882 7.94 -10.62 14.71
CA ASP A 882 7.39 -10.84 16.05
C ASP A 882 6.81 -9.55 16.68
N GLY A 883 7.07 -8.39 16.08
CA GLY A 883 6.51 -7.10 16.47
C GLY A 883 7.18 -6.50 17.71
N ASP A 884 8.40 -6.90 18.06
CA ASP A 884 9.11 -6.38 19.23
C ASP A 884 9.71 -4.97 19.02
N GLY A 885 9.57 -4.43 17.81
CA GLY A 885 10.06 -3.12 17.38
C GLY A 885 11.50 -3.15 16.86
N ARG A 886 12.11 -4.32 16.72
CA ARG A 886 13.46 -4.48 16.16
C ARG A 886 13.40 -5.06 14.75
N PRO A 887 14.26 -4.58 13.85
CA PRO A 887 14.31 -5.12 12.50
C PRO A 887 14.88 -6.54 12.46
N ASP A 888 14.20 -7.44 11.76
CA ASP A 888 14.71 -8.77 11.40
C ASP A 888 15.99 -8.66 10.54
N PHE A 889 15.99 -7.67 9.64
CA PHE A 889 17.08 -7.32 8.73
C PHE A 889 16.98 -5.87 8.26
N PHE A 890 18.13 -5.28 7.95
CA PHE A 890 18.27 -4.01 7.26
C PHE A 890 18.05 -4.17 5.76
N HIS A 891 17.59 -3.08 5.13
CA HIS A 891 17.36 -3.00 3.70
C HIS A 891 18.64 -3.35 2.89
N PRO A 892 18.55 -4.19 1.84
CA PRO A 892 19.72 -4.81 1.20
C PRO A 892 20.62 -3.84 0.43
N LEU A 893 20.15 -2.62 0.15
CA LEU A 893 20.90 -1.58 -0.55
C LEU A 893 21.62 -0.60 0.37
N LEU A 894 21.47 -0.70 1.70
CA LEU A 894 22.11 0.22 2.63
C LEU A 894 23.60 -0.03 2.75
N SER A 895 24.33 1.06 2.98
CA SER A 895 25.72 0.97 3.41
C SER A 895 25.81 0.68 4.91
N GLN A 896 26.95 0.15 5.37
CA GLN A 896 27.20 0.00 6.80
C GLN A 896 27.08 1.32 7.56
N ALA A 897 27.50 2.43 6.94
CA ALA A 897 27.41 3.74 7.57
C ALA A 897 25.96 4.20 7.78
N ASP A 898 25.06 3.87 6.85
CA ASP A 898 23.64 4.21 6.97
C ASP A 898 22.94 3.33 8.01
N MET A 899 23.28 2.04 8.06
CA MET A 899 22.81 1.13 9.12
C MET A 899 23.28 1.63 10.50
N ASP A 900 24.56 2.00 10.66
CA ASP A 900 25.10 2.53 11.91
C ASP A 900 24.45 3.88 12.29
N ALA A 901 24.13 4.73 11.31
CA ALA A 901 23.51 6.04 11.53
C ALA A 901 22.03 5.94 11.94
N SER A 902 21.35 4.82 11.61
CA SER A 902 19.95 4.60 11.97
C SER A 902 19.73 4.44 13.48
N GLY A 903 20.74 3.93 14.20
CA GLY A 903 20.64 3.58 15.62
C GLY A 903 19.80 2.33 15.91
N LEU A 904 19.29 1.63 14.89
CA LEU A 904 18.56 0.38 15.06
C LEU A 904 19.52 -0.79 15.32
N VAL A 905 19.00 -1.84 15.96
CA VAL A 905 19.74 -3.07 16.27
C VAL A 905 18.94 -4.24 15.70
N LEU A 906 19.61 -5.12 14.94
CA LEU A 906 18.98 -6.32 14.43
C LEU A 906 18.43 -7.18 15.56
N ASP A 907 17.27 -7.75 15.33
CA ASP A 907 16.73 -8.75 16.21
C ASP A 907 17.52 -10.08 16.12
N ASP A 908 17.66 -10.80 17.23
CA ASP A 908 18.40 -12.07 17.30
C ASP A 908 17.52 -13.32 17.39
N ASP A 909 16.19 -13.14 17.34
CA ASP A 909 15.16 -14.16 17.54
C ASP A 909 13.90 -13.80 16.71
N MET A 910 13.99 -13.87 15.36
CA MET A 910 13.03 -13.20 14.46
C MET A 910 11.57 -13.68 14.60
N ASP A 911 11.33 -14.83 15.22
CA ASP A 911 9.96 -15.30 15.50
C ASP A 911 9.53 -15.15 16.97
N GLY A 912 10.43 -14.71 17.85
CA GLY A 912 10.18 -14.43 19.26
C GLY A 912 9.94 -15.67 20.12
N ASP A 913 10.34 -16.87 19.68
CA ASP A 913 10.11 -18.11 20.43
C ASP A 913 11.10 -18.35 21.58
N GLY A 914 12.13 -17.51 21.68
CA GLY A 914 13.17 -17.54 22.70
C GLY A 914 14.41 -18.36 22.30
N VAL A 915 14.51 -18.83 21.06
CA VAL A 915 15.67 -19.55 20.51
C VAL A 915 16.39 -18.66 19.49
N PRO A 916 17.61 -18.17 19.80
CA PRO A 916 18.31 -17.29 18.88
C PRO A 916 18.53 -17.91 17.50
N ASP A 917 18.40 -17.12 16.42
CA ASP A 917 18.41 -17.59 15.02
C ASP A 917 19.64 -18.43 14.64
N ALA A 918 20.78 -18.18 15.30
CA ALA A 918 22.02 -18.93 15.10
C ALA A 918 21.99 -20.37 15.62
N GLN A 919 20.99 -20.70 16.42
CA GLN A 919 20.73 -22.01 17.01
C GLN A 919 19.39 -22.57 16.57
N ASP A 920 18.49 -21.72 16.09
CA ASP A 920 17.18 -22.14 15.65
C ASP A 920 17.18 -22.68 14.21
N ALA A 921 16.64 -23.89 14.07
CA ALA A 921 16.45 -24.51 12.77
C ALA A 921 15.25 -23.93 12.02
N ARG A 922 14.36 -23.16 12.65
CA ARG A 922 13.18 -22.58 12.00
C ARG A 922 12.99 -21.11 12.36
N PRO A 923 13.98 -20.24 12.07
CA PRO A 923 14.12 -18.89 12.65
C PRO A 923 13.04 -17.88 12.25
N MET A 924 11.95 -18.29 11.62
CA MET A 924 10.80 -17.43 11.29
C MET A 924 9.49 -18.18 11.57
N TYR A 925 9.52 -19.20 12.42
CA TYR A 925 8.38 -20.06 12.71
C TYR A 925 8.36 -20.40 14.19
N PHE A 926 7.52 -19.67 14.91
CA PHE A 926 7.36 -19.77 16.34
C PHE A 926 7.16 -21.22 16.82
N ASP A 927 8.14 -21.76 17.54
CA ASP A 927 8.02 -23.08 18.13
C ASP A 927 7.37 -23.04 19.50
N THR A 928 6.19 -23.65 19.60
CA THR A 928 5.49 -23.84 20.88
C THR A 928 6.19 -24.79 21.89
N GLY A 929 7.47 -25.15 21.66
CA GLY A 929 8.29 -25.91 22.59
C GLY A 929 7.84 -27.36 22.84
N LEU A 930 7.34 -28.07 21.81
CA LEU A 930 6.92 -29.49 21.89
C LEU A 930 7.99 -30.50 21.48
#